data_AF-A0A9P6Z0V3-F1
#
_entry.id   AF-A0A9P6Z0V3-F1
#
_cell.length_a   1.000
_cell.length_b   1.000
_cell.length_c   1.000
_cell.angle_alpha   90.00
_cell.angle_beta   90.00
_cell.angle_gamma   90.00
#
_symmetry.space_group_name_H-M   'P 1'
#
loop_
_entity.id
_entity.type
_entity.pdbx_description
1 polymer ?
#
loop_
_entity_poly.entity_id
_entity_poly.type
_entity_poly.pdbx_seq_one_letter_code
_entity_poly.pdbx_strand_id
1 'polypeptide(L)'
;MPPKKVINKKAVKKPNQVKKKDGKKKNLKEFVEVPEKNDYEISDEDLEFFAENKGFTSFLTELDTKELTRNDLKKKKARNPAAKKTPATQKNGTLDSSDDESLDNFEEPDSDQELDDFEEPNSDIEKELEDMDEAEMSQALDLKQKKKLPKYDSDEEMDYETKPRKAADEWARKKQPTKLPIKLPGGKVMQADNKEEPKEEEELEEVEKIEEFEEEEESEEEEEEKPAEVQMSKKQYLVSKKEELAQIAARLQEDPEENVGQLKKLRTIYRDDNPIIKKLALLTQLAVYKDIIPGYRIRPLTQEEQAQKVSKEVKKLREYEKSLLQNYEQYLKDLNVLLSKKKIEEDESLSLVATKCLCDLLVAKTYFNYRLEIMVSVVARMSTVKWNDGAELCKNAIIEVFENDESGKYSLDAVKMITRMVKSKGYVVSENIINAFLYLRLKDEMAPQASSNNDEVVGKKRKNKDKPFLTKKAKKALKETKEIEKEFREAEAVVSKEEKEKNHSETLKLIFAFYFRILKKQTTSPLLPAVLEGLSKFAHLISIDFFDDLLNALRDVMRSFEDSNDFSRTSSGTRKRLLCIITAFELLSGQGEAINYDLKEFYTEIYNILFKATYHTKVEEKPENQDMTESEMILRGLELMFLKKRQIPVDRLAAFVKRFALVALNMPTKTVLQCLHLMQKLVQKDHRLDALLQSEDRASNGVYAPLLSDPELCNPFGTSLYELFLYQNHYDPNVRTMAKELLSTNQ
;
A
#
# COMPACT_ATOMS: atom_id res chain seq x y z
N MET A 1 -59.66 3.32 62.31
CA MET A 1 -60.59 2.23 61.94
C MET A 1 -60.69 2.16 60.40
N PRO A 2 -60.75 0.95 59.80
CA PRO A 2 -60.16 0.60 58.48
C PRO A 2 -61.21 0.62 57.32
N PRO A 3 -61.00 0.07 56.08
CA PRO A 3 -59.80 -0.32 55.31
C PRO A 3 -59.78 0.06 53.78
N LYS A 4 -58.57 -0.06 53.19
CA LYS A 4 -58.08 -0.72 51.93
C LYS A 4 -58.91 -0.83 50.60
N LYS A 5 -58.23 -0.39 49.51
CA LYS A 5 -57.91 -1.00 48.17
C LYS A 5 -58.90 -1.92 47.42
N VAL A 6 -59.13 -1.69 46.11
CA VAL A 6 -59.10 -2.65 44.95
C VAL A 6 -59.04 -1.85 43.60
N ILE A 7 -57.95 -1.86 42.80
CA ILE A 7 -57.62 -2.60 41.53
C ILE A 7 -58.43 -2.25 40.24
N ASN A 8 -57.76 -1.50 39.33
CA ASN A 8 -57.34 -1.77 37.94
C ASN A 8 -58.25 -2.39 36.82
N LYS A 9 -58.00 -1.88 35.59
CA LYS A 9 -58.16 -2.41 34.20
C LYS A 9 -59.48 -2.18 33.41
N LYS A 10 -59.38 -1.41 32.31
CA LYS A 10 -59.37 -1.82 30.87
C LYS A 10 -59.73 -0.64 29.96
N ALA A 11 -59.00 -0.48 28.85
CA ALA A 11 -59.22 0.55 27.83
C ALA A 11 -59.33 -0.09 26.44
N VAL A 12 -60.41 0.17 25.69
CA VAL A 12 -60.52 0.00 24.23
C VAL A 12 -61.61 0.93 23.63
N LYS A 13 -61.20 1.70 22.60
CA LYS A 13 -61.91 2.31 21.42
C LYS A 13 -62.83 3.55 21.53
N LYS A 14 -62.35 4.64 20.88
CA LYS A 14 -62.89 5.48 19.74
C LYS A 14 -64.35 6.02 19.80
N PRO A 15 -64.80 7.03 18.99
CA PRO A 15 -64.16 7.81 17.89
C PRO A 15 -64.44 9.35 17.92
N ASN A 16 -63.84 10.14 17.01
CA ASN A 16 -64.46 11.27 16.28
C ASN A 16 -63.45 11.90 15.30
N GLN A 17 -63.66 11.79 13.98
CA GLN A 17 -64.40 12.66 13.07
C GLN A 17 -63.69 13.98 12.68
N VAL A 18 -63.56 14.11 11.37
CA VAL A 18 -62.73 15.03 10.59
C VAL A 18 -63.56 16.24 10.14
N LYS A 19 -62.98 17.44 10.20
CA LYS A 19 -63.47 18.61 9.44
C LYS A 19 -62.38 19.11 8.48
N LYS A 20 -62.78 19.26 7.21
CA LYS A 20 -62.02 19.82 6.09
C LYS A 20 -61.78 21.32 6.27
N LYS A 21 -60.61 21.80 5.84
CA LYS A 21 -60.39 23.19 5.38
C LYS A 21 -59.62 23.13 4.07
N ASP A 22 -60.23 23.70 3.04
CA ASP A 22 -59.73 23.80 1.66
C ASP A 22 -58.49 24.71 1.58
N GLY A 23 -57.40 24.17 1.04
CA GLY A 23 -56.22 24.92 0.60
C GLY A 23 -56.04 24.73 -0.89
N LYS A 24 -56.27 25.79 -1.68
CA LYS A 24 -56.07 25.84 -3.14
C LYS A 24 -54.67 25.35 -3.51
N LYS A 25 -54.58 24.25 -4.26
CA LYS A 25 -53.36 23.85 -4.99
C LYS A 25 -53.03 24.93 -6.02
N LYS A 26 -51.98 25.73 -5.80
CA LYS A 26 -51.38 26.53 -6.87
C LYS A 26 -50.75 25.55 -7.87
N ASN A 27 -51.24 25.55 -9.11
CA ASN A 27 -50.61 24.85 -10.22
C ASN A 27 -49.22 25.46 -10.44
N LEU A 28 -48.16 24.79 -9.99
CA LEU A 28 -46.79 25.16 -10.36
C LEU A 28 -46.59 24.81 -11.84
N LYS A 29 -46.27 25.83 -12.66
CA LYS A 29 -45.90 25.67 -14.07
C LYS A 29 -44.66 24.78 -14.18
N GLU A 30 -44.58 23.96 -15.23
CA GLU A 30 -43.47 23.02 -15.46
C GLU A 30 -42.14 23.73 -15.73
N PHE A 31 -42.22 24.97 -16.24
CA PHE A 31 -41.11 25.88 -16.47
C PHE A 31 -41.37 27.22 -15.77
N VAL A 32 -40.33 27.81 -15.19
CA VAL A 32 -40.36 29.12 -14.53
C VAL A 32 -40.15 30.20 -15.60
N GLU A 33 -41.04 31.19 -15.67
CA GLU A 33 -40.90 32.32 -16.61
C GLU A 33 -39.69 33.18 -16.22
N VAL A 34 -38.76 33.39 -17.17
CA VAL A 34 -37.59 34.27 -17.00
C VAL A 34 -38.07 35.73 -17.00
N PRO A 35 -37.68 36.57 -16.02
CA PRO A 35 -38.09 37.97 -16.00
C PRO A 35 -37.43 38.74 -17.15
N GLU A 36 -38.21 39.28 -18.09
CA GLU A 36 -37.73 40.24 -19.09
C GLU A 36 -37.48 41.59 -18.40
N LYS A 37 -36.20 41.88 -18.11
CA LYS A 37 -35.74 43.24 -17.83
C LYS A 37 -34.58 43.55 -18.78
N ASN A 38 -34.92 44.29 -19.83
CA ASN A 38 -33.97 45.08 -20.59
C ASN A 38 -33.59 46.29 -19.72
N ASP A 39 -32.28 46.47 -19.53
CA ASP A 39 -31.55 47.73 -19.34
C ASP A 39 -30.25 47.41 -18.57
N TYR A 40 -29.33 46.75 -19.26
CA TYR A 40 -27.92 46.70 -18.86
C TYR A 40 -27.14 47.41 -19.98
N GLU A 41 -26.46 48.50 -19.63
CA GLU A 41 -25.48 49.14 -20.53
C GLU A 41 -24.27 48.20 -20.61
N ILE A 42 -24.12 47.52 -21.75
CA ILE A 42 -22.97 46.67 -22.05
C ILE A 42 -21.85 47.61 -22.51
N SER A 43 -20.66 47.48 -21.93
CA SER A 43 -19.52 48.31 -22.36
C SER A 43 -18.97 47.82 -23.71
N ASP A 44 -18.40 48.71 -24.50
CA ASP A 44 -17.78 48.34 -25.78
C ASP A 44 -16.61 47.35 -25.60
N GLU A 45 -15.91 47.38 -24.45
CA GLU A 45 -14.86 46.41 -24.08
C GLU A 45 -15.42 44.99 -23.89
N ASP A 46 -16.64 44.86 -23.33
CA ASP A 46 -17.28 43.55 -23.16
C ASP A 46 -17.71 42.96 -24.52
N LEU A 47 -18.09 43.81 -25.49
CA LEU A 47 -18.41 43.38 -26.86
C LEU A 47 -17.17 42.94 -27.64
N GLU A 48 -16.05 43.65 -27.48
CA GLU A 48 -14.77 43.27 -28.09
C GLU A 48 -14.24 41.95 -27.51
N PHE A 49 -14.31 41.78 -26.18
CA PHE A 49 -13.92 40.53 -25.53
C PHE A 49 -14.73 39.32 -26.01
N PHE A 50 -16.04 39.48 -26.22
CA PHE A 50 -16.88 38.42 -26.80
C PHE A 50 -16.61 38.17 -28.29
N ALA A 51 -16.23 39.20 -29.05
CA ALA A 51 -15.90 39.07 -30.45
C ALA A 51 -14.59 38.30 -30.68
N GLU A 52 -13.60 38.49 -29.80
CA GLU A 52 -12.30 37.81 -29.85
C GLU A 52 -12.38 36.34 -29.38
N ASN A 53 -13.26 36.03 -28.42
CA ASN A 53 -13.35 34.70 -27.79
C ASN A 53 -14.50 33.81 -28.29
N LYS A 54 -14.91 33.96 -29.56
CA LYS A 54 -16.01 33.19 -30.18
C LYS A 54 -15.88 31.66 -30.08
N GLY A 55 -14.65 31.14 -29.99
CA GLY A 55 -14.40 29.71 -29.83
C GLY A 55 -14.83 29.14 -28.47
N PHE A 56 -14.80 29.95 -27.41
CA PHE A 56 -15.18 29.56 -26.05
C PHE A 56 -16.67 29.78 -25.76
N THR A 57 -17.33 30.67 -26.49
CA THR A 57 -18.73 31.06 -26.24
C THR A 57 -19.74 30.31 -27.12
N SER A 58 -19.28 29.43 -28.01
CA SER A 58 -20.12 28.58 -28.88
C SER A 58 -21.13 27.75 -28.07
N PHE A 59 -20.74 27.25 -26.91
CA PHE A 59 -21.62 26.50 -26.00
C PHE A 59 -22.83 27.31 -25.50
N LEU A 60 -22.70 28.63 -25.33
CA LEU A 60 -23.83 29.49 -24.93
C LEU A 60 -24.89 29.59 -26.01
N THR A 61 -24.53 29.38 -27.28
CA THR A 61 -25.49 29.38 -28.40
C THR A 61 -26.24 28.05 -28.55
N GLU A 62 -25.67 26.96 -28.05
CA GLU A 62 -26.26 25.61 -28.11
C GLU A 62 -27.08 25.24 -26.87
N LEU A 63 -27.15 26.13 -25.88
CA LEU A 63 -27.73 25.85 -24.57
C LEU A 63 -29.27 25.93 -24.61
N ASP A 64 -29.94 24.82 -24.29
CA ASP A 64 -31.41 24.75 -24.30
C ASP A 64 -32.00 25.54 -23.12
N THR A 65 -32.46 26.76 -23.43
CA THR A 65 -33.14 27.67 -22.50
C THR A 65 -34.34 27.04 -21.77
N LYS A 66 -34.93 25.97 -22.32
CA LYS A 66 -36.05 25.25 -21.69
C LYS A 66 -35.61 24.30 -20.58
N GLU A 67 -34.42 23.72 -20.64
CA GLU A 67 -33.93 22.88 -19.53
C GLU A 67 -33.59 23.71 -18.29
N LEU A 68 -32.98 24.89 -18.49
CA LEU A 68 -32.61 25.81 -17.41
C LEU A 68 -33.80 26.33 -16.57
N THR A 69 -34.98 26.38 -17.16
CA THR A 69 -36.19 26.91 -16.51
C THR A 69 -37.06 25.81 -15.88
N ARG A 70 -36.67 24.54 -15.99
CA ARG A 70 -37.47 23.40 -15.55
C ARG A 70 -37.40 23.18 -14.03
N ASN A 71 -38.55 22.90 -13.40
CA ASN A 71 -38.70 22.95 -11.94
C ASN A 71 -38.43 21.57 -11.27
N ASP A 72 -37.31 21.41 -10.57
CA ASP A 72 -36.79 20.11 -10.07
C ASP A 72 -37.56 19.43 -8.93
N LEU A 73 -38.52 20.11 -8.31
CA LEU A 73 -39.28 19.59 -7.15
C LEU A 73 -40.31 18.49 -7.50
N LYS A 74 -40.42 18.06 -8.77
CA LYS A 74 -41.39 17.05 -9.23
C LYS A 74 -40.83 15.61 -9.38
N LYS A 75 -39.55 15.36 -9.13
CA LYS A 75 -38.95 14.01 -9.27
C LYS A 75 -39.16 13.13 -8.02
N LYS A 76 -40.26 12.36 -7.96
CA LYS A 76 -40.34 11.08 -7.20
C LYS A 76 -41.35 10.11 -7.81
N LYS A 77 -40.86 9.06 -8.47
CA LYS A 77 -41.22 7.64 -8.26
C LYS A 77 -40.47 6.74 -9.24
N ALA A 78 -39.68 5.82 -8.68
CA ALA A 78 -38.97 4.75 -9.36
C ALA A 78 -39.94 3.73 -9.99
N ARG A 79 -39.55 3.11 -11.12
CA ARG A 79 -40.21 1.96 -11.75
C ARG A 79 -39.34 0.71 -11.57
N ASN A 80 -39.96 -0.37 -11.09
CA ASN A 80 -39.44 -1.74 -11.07
C ASN A 80 -39.17 -2.28 -12.49
N PRO A 81 -38.22 -3.22 -12.67
CA PRO A 81 -37.99 -3.88 -13.95
C PRO A 81 -38.82 -5.17 -14.05
N ALA A 82 -39.71 -5.25 -15.03
CA ALA A 82 -40.25 -6.52 -15.51
C ALA A 82 -40.66 -6.40 -16.99
N ALA A 83 -40.18 -7.36 -17.77
CA ALA A 83 -40.67 -7.84 -19.06
C ALA A 83 -40.84 -6.83 -20.21
N LYS A 84 -39.95 -6.91 -21.21
CA LYS A 84 -40.26 -6.48 -22.58
C LYS A 84 -40.21 -7.69 -23.51
N LYS A 85 -41.40 -8.13 -23.91
CA LYS A 85 -41.66 -8.87 -25.14
C LYS A 85 -41.64 -7.89 -26.31
N THR A 86 -41.06 -8.35 -27.41
CA THR A 86 -41.09 -7.75 -28.75
C THR A 86 -42.50 -7.83 -29.38
N PRO A 87 -42.82 -6.93 -30.33
CA PRO A 87 -43.79 -7.22 -31.37
C PRO A 87 -43.14 -7.29 -32.76
N ALA A 88 -43.68 -8.21 -33.54
CA ALA A 88 -43.25 -8.69 -34.84
C ALA A 88 -43.58 -7.75 -36.02
N THR A 89 -42.92 -7.98 -37.15
CA THR A 89 -43.55 -7.89 -38.48
C THR A 89 -42.95 -8.95 -39.42
N GLN A 90 -43.82 -9.53 -40.24
CA GLN A 90 -43.72 -10.79 -40.98
C GLN A 90 -42.96 -10.68 -42.32
N LYS A 91 -42.35 -11.77 -42.81
CA LYS A 91 -42.82 -12.55 -44.00
C LYS A 91 -41.90 -13.75 -44.35
N ASN A 92 -42.54 -14.93 -44.33
CA ASN A 92 -42.41 -16.17 -45.11
C ASN A 92 -41.15 -16.51 -45.92
N GLY A 93 -40.69 -17.77 -45.77
CA GLY A 93 -39.91 -18.52 -46.77
C GLY A 93 -39.35 -19.83 -46.23
N THR A 94 -39.79 -20.94 -46.81
CA THR A 94 -39.59 -22.39 -46.51
C THR A 94 -38.16 -22.97 -46.61
N LEU A 95 -37.90 -23.99 -45.76
CA LEU A 95 -37.19 -25.27 -45.95
C LEU A 95 -35.77 -25.32 -46.59
N ASP A 96 -34.81 -25.83 -45.84
CA ASP A 96 -34.06 -27.10 -46.06
C ASP A 96 -32.54 -27.03 -45.72
N SER A 97 -32.05 -28.17 -45.24
CA SER A 97 -30.71 -28.79 -45.17
C SER A 97 -29.41 -27.99 -45.40
N SER A 98 -28.42 -28.33 -44.57
CA SER A 98 -26.95 -28.42 -44.83
C SER A 98 -26.26 -27.32 -45.62
N ASP A 99 -25.26 -26.67 -45.02
CA ASP A 99 -23.87 -26.90 -45.45
C ASP A 99 -22.84 -26.24 -44.51
N ASP A 100 -21.79 -27.01 -44.34
CA ASP A 100 -20.46 -26.72 -43.84
C ASP A 100 -19.76 -25.72 -44.79
N GLU A 101 -19.06 -24.71 -44.26
CA GLU A 101 -17.70 -24.32 -44.69
C GLU A 101 -17.20 -23.02 -44.02
N SER A 102 -16.05 -23.17 -43.37
CA SER A 102 -14.90 -22.26 -43.28
C SER A 102 -15.10 -20.78 -42.88
N LEU A 103 -14.67 -20.46 -41.66
CA LEU A 103 -13.92 -19.23 -41.38
C LEU A 103 -12.74 -19.55 -40.44
N ASP A 104 -11.76 -20.25 -40.99
CA ASP A 104 -10.35 -20.08 -40.60
C ASP A 104 -9.91 -18.69 -41.09
N ASN A 105 -9.94 -17.69 -40.21
CA ASN A 105 -8.92 -16.65 -40.14
C ASN A 105 -9.13 -15.80 -38.88
N PHE A 106 -8.53 -16.20 -37.77
CA PHE A 106 -8.27 -15.28 -36.66
C PHE A 106 -6.83 -15.53 -36.22
N GLU A 107 -5.92 -14.76 -36.82
CA GLU A 107 -4.55 -14.59 -36.33
C GLU A 107 -4.60 -14.22 -34.85
N GLU A 108 -3.82 -14.94 -34.06
CA GLU A 108 -3.51 -14.63 -32.66
C GLU A 108 -2.95 -13.21 -32.57
N PRO A 109 -3.55 -12.28 -31.81
CA PRO A 109 -2.83 -11.07 -31.44
C PRO A 109 -1.83 -11.43 -30.34
N ASP A 110 -0.55 -11.36 -30.67
CA ASP A 110 0.57 -11.37 -29.73
C ASP A 110 0.33 -10.31 -28.64
N SER A 111 -0.02 -10.78 -27.44
CA SER A 111 -0.37 -9.95 -26.28
C SER A 111 0.85 -9.31 -25.59
N ASP A 112 1.89 -9.00 -26.34
CA ASP A 112 3.16 -8.44 -25.83
C ASP A 112 3.36 -6.96 -26.20
N GLN A 113 2.42 -6.31 -26.92
CA GLN A 113 2.52 -4.88 -27.30
C GLN A 113 1.62 -3.90 -26.54
N GLU A 114 0.58 -4.34 -25.83
CA GLU A 114 -0.34 -3.41 -25.12
C GLU A 114 0.11 -3.02 -23.69
N LEU A 115 1.32 -3.41 -23.27
CA LEU A 115 1.87 -3.07 -21.95
C LEU A 115 2.99 -2.03 -21.95
N ASP A 116 3.42 -1.54 -23.12
CA ASP A 116 4.45 -0.50 -23.26
C ASP A 116 3.88 0.91 -23.52
N ASP A 117 2.58 1.07 -23.78
CA ASP A 117 1.95 2.37 -24.10
C ASP A 117 1.51 3.20 -22.88
N PHE A 118 2.17 3.02 -21.73
CA PHE A 118 2.04 3.95 -20.59
C PHE A 118 3.33 4.77 -20.45
N GLU A 119 3.53 5.68 -21.39
CA GLU A 119 4.54 6.74 -21.29
C GLU A 119 4.28 7.65 -20.07
N GLU A 120 5.29 7.69 -19.19
CA GLU A 120 5.64 8.89 -18.45
C GLU A 120 6.24 9.93 -19.42
N PRO A 121 6.00 11.23 -19.25
CA PRO A 121 6.56 12.24 -20.13
C PRO A 121 8.06 12.42 -19.87
N ASN A 122 8.85 12.35 -20.95
CA ASN A 122 10.29 12.63 -21.12
C ASN A 122 11.23 11.40 -21.15
N SER A 123 11.27 10.68 -22.28
CA SER A 123 12.36 9.72 -22.58
C SER A 123 12.99 9.88 -23.98
N ASP A 124 12.75 10.97 -24.70
CA ASP A 124 13.29 11.16 -26.05
C ASP A 124 14.76 11.64 -26.09
N ILE A 125 15.43 11.78 -24.94
CA ILE A 125 16.86 12.17 -24.89
C ILE A 125 17.78 10.98 -24.62
N GLU A 126 17.27 9.90 -24.00
CA GLU A 126 18.10 8.75 -23.62
C GLU A 126 18.25 7.72 -24.75
N LYS A 127 17.26 7.59 -25.64
CA LYS A 127 17.33 6.66 -26.79
C LYS A 127 18.23 7.14 -27.94
N GLU A 128 18.54 8.43 -28.04
CA GLU A 128 19.49 8.95 -29.05
C GLU A 128 20.97 8.87 -28.60
N LEU A 129 21.25 8.44 -27.36
CA LEU A 129 22.61 8.34 -26.81
C LEU A 129 23.16 6.91 -26.78
N GLU A 130 22.31 5.89 -26.96
CA GLU A 130 22.71 4.49 -26.87
C GLU A 130 23.23 3.88 -28.19
N ASP A 131 23.03 4.56 -29.33
CA ASP A 131 23.38 4.04 -30.67
C ASP A 131 24.55 4.79 -31.38
N MET A 132 25.38 5.56 -30.67
CA MET A 132 26.50 6.30 -31.27
C MET A 132 27.88 5.71 -30.96
N ASP A 133 28.68 5.47 -32.00
CA ASP A 133 30.03 4.91 -31.91
C ASP A 133 31.04 5.86 -31.23
N GLU A 134 32.01 5.28 -30.51
CA GLU A 134 32.97 5.97 -29.62
C GLU A 134 33.88 6.99 -30.34
N ALA A 135 34.01 6.90 -31.66
CA ALA A 135 34.74 7.88 -32.48
C ALA A 135 33.90 9.15 -32.79
N GLU A 136 32.57 9.05 -32.84
CA GLU A 136 31.67 10.20 -33.08
C GLU A 136 31.38 10.99 -31.78
N MET A 137 31.50 10.35 -30.62
CA MET A 137 31.35 11.00 -29.31
C MET A 137 32.45 12.02 -29.01
N SER A 138 33.65 11.86 -29.58
CA SER A 138 34.77 12.78 -29.42
C SER A 138 34.66 14.07 -30.24
N GLN A 139 33.88 14.07 -31.34
CA GLN A 139 33.62 15.26 -32.15
C GLN A 139 32.35 16.02 -31.70
N ALA A 140 31.47 15.39 -30.94
CA ALA A 140 30.24 16.00 -30.42
C ALA A 140 30.45 16.89 -29.17
N LEU A 141 31.61 16.81 -28.51
CA LEU A 141 31.93 17.60 -27.31
C LEU A 141 32.54 18.98 -27.60
N ASP A 142 32.86 19.29 -28.86
CA ASP A 142 33.52 20.56 -29.24
C ASP A 142 32.61 21.58 -29.95
N LEU A 143 31.31 21.28 -30.13
CA LEU A 143 30.38 22.17 -30.84
C LEU A 143 28.99 22.26 -30.19
N LYS A 144 28.89 22.88 -29.00
CA LYS A 144 27.62 23.42 -28.47
C LYS A 144 27.80 24.78 -27.80
N GLN A 145 28.10 25.80 -28.61
CA GLN A 145 27.60 27.16 -28.37
C GLN A 145 26.71 27.61 -29.52
N LYS A 146 25.44 27.88 -29.17
CA LYS A 146 24.41 28.61 -29.93
C LYS A 146 23.75 27.88 -31.12
N LYS A 147 22.44 27.61 -30.99
CA LYS A 147 21.40 28.21 -31.85
C LYS A 147 19.97 27.86 -31.37
N LYS A 148 19.16 28.93 -31.23
CA LYS A 148 17.71 28.95 -31.07
C LYS A 148 17.04 28.89 -32.45
N LEU A 149 15.82 28.37 -32.53
CA LEU A 149 14.83 28.57 -33.61
C LEU A 149 13.41 28.44 -32.99
N PRO A 150 12.33 28.94 -33.61
CA PRO A 150 12.03 30.33 -33.98
C PRO A 150 10.76 30.84 -33.26
N LYS A 151 10.63 32.15 -33.05
CA LYS A 151 9.34 32.76 -32.63
C LYS A 151 8.96 33.82 -33.65
N TYR A 152 7.74 33.69 -34.17
CA TYR A 152 7.09 34.60 -35.10
C TYR A 152 6.85 35.95 -34.42
N ASP A 153 7.08 37.01 -35.18
CA ASP A 153 7.17 38.41 -34.76
C ASP A 153 5.82 39.11 -34.96
N SER A 154 5.42 39.93 -33.99
CA SER A 154 4.39 40.98 -34.15
C SER A 154 4.38 41.86 -32.91
N ASP A 155 5.46 42.61 -32.68
CA ASP A 155 5.36 44.02 -32.27
C ASP A 155 6.75 44.65 -32.35
N GLU A 156 6.99 45.40 -33.42
CA GLU A 156 8.19 46.24 -33.59
C GLU A 156 8.09 47.45 -32.63
N GLU A 157 8.55 47.29 -31.39
CA GLU A 157 8.94 48.42 -30.56
C GLU A 157 10.43 48.77 -30.80
N MET A 158 10.69 50.04 -31.09
CA MET A 158 11.94 50.55 -31.66
C MET A 158 13.16 50.47 -30.71
N ASP A 159 14.29 50.01 -31.25
CA ASP A 159 15.59 49.71 -30.60
C ASP A 159 16.32 50.83 -29.82
N TYR A 160 15.73 52.02 -29.65
CA TYR A 160 16.34 53.11 -28.88
C TYR A 160 15.95 53.11 -27.39
N GLU A 161 14.96 52.31 -26.98
CA GLU A 161 14.48 52.26 -25.58
C GLU A 161 15.13 51.16 -24.73
N THR A 162 15.77 50.16 -25.35
CA THR A 162 16.35 48.98 -24.66
C THR A 162 17.84 49.11 -24.34
N LYS A 163 18.49 50.23 -24.71
CA LYS A 163 19.90 50.47 -24.34
C LYS A 163 19.99 51.30 -23.05
N PRO A 164 20.60 50.77 -21.98
CA PRO A 164 20.87 51.57 -20.79
C PRO A 164 21.79 52.73 -21.18
N ARG A 165 21.35 53.97 -20.92
CA ARG A 165 22.21 55.15 -21.05
C ARG A 165 23.42 54.92 -20.14
N LYS A 166 24.62 54.83 -20.72
CA LYS A 166 25.88 54.84 -19.97
C LYS A 166 26.05 56.23 -19.36
N ALA A 167 25.44 56.45 -18.19
CA ALA A 167 25.92 57.46 -17.27
C ALA A 167 27.33 57.02 -16.87
N ALA A 168 28.31 57.86 -17.21
CA ALA A 168 29.72 57.57 -16.98
C ALA A 168 29.97 57.12 -15.54
N ASP A 169 30.75 56.05 -15.39
CA ASP A 169 31.24 55.50 -14.13
C ASP A 169 32.05 56.50 -13.27
N GLU A 170 32.21 57.74 -13.72
CA GLU A 170 32.76 58.86 -12.94
C GLU A 170 31.80 59.39 -11.86
N TRP A 171 30.48 59.14 -11.95
CA TRP A 171 29.53 59.59 -10.91
C TRP A 171 29.36 58.59 -9.76
N ALA A 172 29.66 57.31 -9.97
CA ALA A 172 29.41 56.24 -9.00
C ALA A 172 30.55 56.01 -7.99
N ARG A 173 31.73 56.61 -8.18
CA ARG A 173 32.91 56.41 -7.30
C ARG A 173 33.25 57.54 -6.34
N LYS A 174 32.38 58.55 -6.18
CA LYS A 174 32.49 59.49 -5.05
C LYS A 174 31.45 59.13 -3.99
N LYS A 175 31.86 58.44 -2.92
CA LYS A 175 31.14 58.46 -1.64
C LYS A 175 31.07 59.92 -1.18
N GLN A 176 30.00 60.61 -1.54
CA GLN A 176 29.64 61.89 -0.92
C GLN A 176 29.43 61.62 0.58
N PRO A 177 30.10 62.34 1.49
CA PRO A 177 29.86 62.18 2.91
C PRO A 177 28.42 62.58 3.24
N THR A 178 27.63 61.62 3.71
CA THR A 178 26.20 61.75 4.04
C THR A 178 25.95 62.50 5.35
N LYS A 179 26.73 63.55 5.66
CA LYS A 179 26.49 64.44 6.80
C LYS A 179 26.81 65.89 6.43
N LEU A 180 25.84 66.78 6.69
CA LEU A 180 25.98 68.22 6.48
C LEU A 180 27.07 68.80 7.42
N PRO A 181 27.88 69.77 6.96
CA PRO A 181 28.87 70.43 7.81
C PRO A 181 28.20 71.20 8.96
N ILE A 182 28.69 71.02 10.19
CA ILE A 182 28.18 71.74 11.37
C ILE A 182 28.92 73.07 11.50
N LYS A 183 28.18 74.19 11.53
CA LYS A 183 28.74 75.52 11.87
C LYS A 183 28.86 75.64 13.39
N LEU A 184 30.08 75.87 13.87
CA LEU A 184 30.31 76.33 15.25
C LEU A 184 30.03 77.85 15.33
N PRO A 185 29.71 78.41 16.52
CA PRO A 185 29.32 79.82 16.68
C PRO A 185 30.36 80.86 16.20
N GLY A 186 31.59 80.44 15.92
CA GLY A 186 32.68 81.26 15.38
C GLY A 186 32.84 81.24 13.86
N GLY A 187 31.87 80.75 13.09
CA GLY A 187 31.80 80.94 11.63
C GLY A 187 32.76 80.09 10.76
N LYS A 188 33.54 79.16 11.34
CA LYS A 188 34.36 78.20 10.58
C LYS A 188 33.72 76.81 10.51
N VAL A 189 33.88 76.14 9.36
CA VAL A 189 33.24 74.86 9.00
C VAL A 189 34.31 73.75 8.96
N MET A 190 34.06 72.59 9.58
CA MET A 190 34.98 71.42 9.58
C MET A 190 34.25 70.12 9.20
N GLN A 191 34.99 69.18 8.59
CA GLN A 191 34.54 67.88 8.08
C GLN A 191 35.45 66.76 8.63
N ALA A 192 34.92 65.56 8.92
CA ALA A 192 35.66 64.49 9.61
C ALA A 192 36.01 63.30 8.67
N ASP A 193 37.23 62.77 8.77
CA ASP A 193 37.82 61.73 7.90
C ASP A 193 37.80 60.31 8.52
N ASN A 194 37.85 59.27 7.67
CA ASN A 194 37.84 57.84 8.03
C ASN A 194 39.08 57.11 7.46
N LYS A 195 39.68 56.16 8.21
CA LYS A 195 40.88 55.35 7.85
C LYS A 195 40.51 53.94 7.33
N GLU A 196 41.26 53.40 6.37
CA GLU A 196 41.27 51.99 5.90
C GLU A 196 42.73 51.47 5.80
N GLU A 197 42.95 50.16 6.05
CA GLU A 197 44.23 49.41 5.89
C GLU A 197 44.10 48.28 4.83
N PRO A 198 45.21 47.80 4.21
CA PRO A 198 45.19 47.14 2.90
C PRO A 198 45.26 45.60 2.92
N LYS A 199 44.94 44.96 1.78
CA LYS A 199 45.27 43.57 1.41
C LYS A 199 45.98 43.55 0.06
N GLU A 200 47.03 42.74 -0.04
CA GLU A 200 47.81 42.42 -1.25
C GLU A 200 47.33 41.11 -1.89
N GLU A 201 47.48 41.01 -3.21
CA GLU A 201 47.37 39.80 -4.05
C GLU A 201 48.68 39.69 -4.86
N GLU A 202 49.20 38.47 -5.09
CA GLU A 202 49.56 37.93 -6.42
C GLU A 202 50.13 36.48 -6.37
N GLU A 203 49.40 35.58 -7.03
CA GLU A 203 49.74 34.50 -8.00
C GLU A 203 50.86 33.43 -7.85
N LEU A 204 50.63 32.34 -8.60
CA LEU A 204 51.13 30.96 -8.57
C LEU A 204 52.31 30.70 -9.54
N GLU A 205 53.07 29.62 -9.32
CA GLU A 205 53.67 28.76 -10.39
C GLU A 205 54.17 27.39 -9.84
N GLU A 206 54.59 26.51 -10.75
CA GLU A 206 54.26 25.07 -10.90
C GLU A 206 55.14 23.97 -10.21
N VAL A 207 54.70 22.73 -10.49
CA VAL A 207 54.96 21.35 -10.06
C VAL A 207 56.37 20.77 -10.41
N GLU A 208 56.90 19.85 -9.59
CA GLU A 208 57.57 18.61 -10.07
C GLU A 208 57.62 17.50 -8.98
N LYS A 209 57.55 16.22 -9.44
CA LYS A 209 57.47 14.96 -8.66
C LYS A 209 58.87 14.34 -8.44
N ILE A 210 59.03 13.47 -7.42
CA ILE A 210 59.50 12.05 -7.44
C ILE A 210 59.77 11.54 -6.00
N GLU A 211 59.78 10.22 -5.85
CA GLU A 211 59.46 9.27 -4.76
C GLU A 211 60.47 9.05 -3.60
N GLU A 212 59.93 8.49 -2.50
CA GLU A 212 60.43 7.53 -1.49
C GLU A 212 61.86 7.62 -0.90
N PHE A 213 62.00 7.76 0.44
CA PHE A 213 62.33 6.67 1.39
C PHE A 213 62.35 7.17 2.87
N GLU A 214 62.18 6.22 3.79
CA GLU A 214 62.10 6.32 5.26
C GLU A 214 63.37 6.89 5.95
N GLU A 215 63.21 7.61 7.07
CA GLU A 215 63.70 7.22 8.41
C GLU A 215 63.45 8.33 9.46
N GLU A 216 63.15 7.88 10.68
CA GLU A 216 62.91 8.65 11.90
C GLU A 216 64.18 9.37 12.37
N GLU A 217 64.12 10.67 12.68
CA GLU A 217 64.88 11.26 13.81
C GLU A 217 64.13 12.47 14.39
N GLU A 218 63.94 12.44 15.70
CA GLU A 218 63.38 13.50 16.55
C GLU A 218 64.30 14.74 16.56
N SER A 219 63.72 15.95 16.43
CA SER A 219 64.10 17.11 17.27
C SER A 219 63.19 18.32 17.06
N GLU A 220 62.54 18.71 18.17
CA GLU A 220 62.35 20.08 18.68
C GLU A 220 61.48 21.09 17.89
N GLU A 221 60.20 21.12 18.28
CA GLU A 221 59.45 22.30 18.76
C GLU A 221 59.54 23.64 18.00
N GLU A 222 58.47 23.99 17.28
CA GLU A 222 57.80 25.29 17.44
C GLU A 222 56.29 25.05 17.59
N GLU A 223 55.81 25.12 18.84
CA GLU A 223 54.39 25.06 19.20
C GLU A 223 53.70 26.40 18.84
N GLU A 224 52.85 26.40 17.82
CA GLU A 224 51.73 27.34 17.76
C GLU A 224 50.57 26.80 18.60
N GLU A 225 50.20 27.58 19.61
CA GLU A 225 49.22 27.30 20.66
C GLU A 225 47.87 26.80 20.13
N LYS A 226 47.60 25.50 20.31
CA LYS A 226 46.23 24.97 20.37
C LYS A 226 45.68 25.17 21.79
N PRO A 227 44.46 25.68 21.97
CA PRO A 227 43.86 25.80 23.29
C PRO A 227 43.71 24.41 23.91
N ALA A 228 44.26 24.26 25.12
CA ALA A 228 44.36 23.03 25.89
C ALA A 228 43.08 22.17 25.87
N GLU A 229 43.13 21.04 25.16
CA GLU A 229 42.17 19.97 25.34
C GLU A 229 42.43 19.31 26.69
N VAL A 230 41.56 19.63 27.65
CA VAL A 230 41.48 18.92 28.93
C VAL A 230 41.35 17.43 28.60
N GLN A 231 42.34 16.62 29.00
CA GLN A 231 42.29 15.16 28.91
C GLN A 231 41.22 14.62 29.88
N MET A 232 39.96 14.84 29.51
CA MET A 232 38.80 14.26 30.17
C MET A 232 38.89 12.75 29.99
N SER A 233 38.74 11.99 31.08
CA SER A 233 38.71 10.53 30.97
C SER A 233 37.65 10.09 29.95
N LYS A 234 37.87 8.98 29.23
CA LYS A 234 36.92 8.48 28.19
C LYS A 234 35.46 8.42 28.68
N LYS A 235 35.25 8.17 29.98
CA LYS A 235 33.92 8.19 30.62
C LYS A 235 33.37 9.59 30.84
N GLN A 236 34.19 10.54 31.30
CA GLN A 236 33.78 11.93 31.47
C GLN A 236 33.52 12.63 30.12
N TYR A 237 34.29 12.29 29.09
CA TYR A 237 34.02 12.75 27.72
C TYR A 237 32.63 12.31 27.22
N LEU A 238 32.30 11.03 27.40
CA LEU A 238 30.97 10.50 27.06
C LEU A 238 29.84 11.19 27.83
N VAL A 239 30.04 11.52 29.10
CA VAL A 239 29.04 12.23 29.91
C VAL A 239 28.88 13.68 29.42
N SER A 240 29.99 14.38 29.20
CA SER A 240 29.98 15.76 28.66
C SER A 240 29.25 15.83 27.32
N LYS A 241 29.53 14.90 26.40
CA LYS A 241 28.82 14.84 25.10
C LYS A 241 27.34 14.47 25.22
N LYS A 242 26.96 13.65 26.20
CA LYS A 242 25.55 13.39 26.50
C LYS A 242 24.83 14.63 27.02
N GLU A 243 25.49 15.40 27.90
CA GLU A 243 24.96 16.66 28.41
C GLU A 243 24.82 17.69 27.29
N GLU A 244 25.81 17.79 26.38
CA GLU A 244 25.74 18.65 25.19
C GLU A 244 24.55 18.28 24.29
N LEU A 245 24.38 16.99 23.97
CA LEU A 245 23.25 16.49 23.19
C LEU A 245 21.91 16.79 23.88
N ALA A 246 21.83 16.62 25.21
CA ALA A 246 20.62 16.89 25.98
C ALA A 246 20.26 18.39 26.00
N GLN A 247 21.25 19.27 26.15
CA GLN A 247 21.04 20.72 26.11
C GLN A 247 20.56 21.19 24.73
N ILE A 248 21.12 20.62 23.66
CA ILE A 248 20.67 20.93 22.29
C ILE A 248 19.24 20.44 22.07
N ALA A 249 18.92 19.20 22.48
CA ALA A 249 17.57 18.66 22.34
C ALA A 249 16.53 19.49 23.11
N ALA A 250 16.83 19.90 24.34
CA ALA A 250 15.92 20.73 25.15
C ALA A 250 15.64 22.09 24.48
N ARG A 251 16.67 22.80 24.01
CA ARG A 251 16.52 24.10 23.35
C ARG A 251 15.73 24.00 22.03
N LEU A 252 15.94 22.93 21.29
CA LEU A 252 15.19 22.66 20.05
C LEU A 252 13.72 22.31 20.32
N GLN A 253 13.42 21.69 21.47
CA GLN A 253 12.06 21.37 21.89
C GLN A 253 11.31 22.58 22.46
N GLU A 254 12.02 23.52 23.11
CA GLU A 254 11.46 24.77 23.63
C GLU A 254 11.03 25.73 22.51
N ASP A 255 11.96 26.10 21.62
CA ASP A 255 11.71 27.03 20.51
C ASP A 255 12.42 26.57 19.23
N PRO A 256 11.73 25.79 18.38
CA PRO A 256 12.35 25.22 17.18
C PRO A 256 12.69 26.28 16.12
N GLU A 257 11.91 27.37 16.02
CA GLU A 257 12.08 28.39 14.99
C GLU A 257 13.36 29.23 15.14
N GLU A 258 13.81 29.47 16.37
CA GLU A 258 15.01 30.29 16.62
C GLU A 258 16.28 29.43 16.66
N ASN A 259 16.14 28.17 17.05
CA ASN A 259 17.26 27.27 17.34
C ASN A 259 17.64 26.33 16.17
N VAL A 260 17.15 26.56 14.96
CA VAL A 260 17.42 25.67 13.79
C VAL A 260 18.90 25.43 13.53
N GLY A 261 19.76 26.41 13.82
CA GLY A 261 21.21 26.28 13.70
C GLY A 261 21.80 25.17 14.58
N GLN A 262 21.12 24.78 15.65
CA GLN A 262 21.53 23.69 16.53
C GLN A 262 21.37 22.30 15.88
N LEU A 263 20.47 22.14 14.89
CA LEU A 263 20.39 20.90 14.10
C LEU A 263 21.68 20.62 13.34
N LYS A 264 22.36 21.68 12.85
CA LYS A 264 23.68 21.54 12.22
C LYS A 264 24.73 21.09 13.23
N LYS A 265 24.68 21.60 14.47
CA LYS A 265 25.57 21.17 15.56
C LYS A 265 25.38 19.71 15.92
N LEU A 266 24.15 19.21 15.99
CA LEU A 266 23.87 17.78 16.19
C LEU A 266 24.53 16.92 15.11
N ARG A 267 24.54 17.36 13.86
CA ARG A 267 25.24 16.64 12.78
C ARG A 267 26.75 16.69 12.92
N THR A 268 27.31 17.82 13.36
CA THR A 268 28.74 17.89 13.65
C THR A 268 29.14 16.91 14.75
N ILE A 269 28.32 16.76 15.80
CA ILE A 269 28.56 15.77 16.87
C ILE A 269 28.50 14.34 16.33
N TYR A 270 27.65 14.05 15.34
CA TYR A 270 27.61 12.75 14.68
C TYR A 270 28.91 12.42 13.91
N ARG A 271 29.71 13.41 13.51
CA ARG A 271 31.00 13.18 12.82
C ARG A 271 32.14 12.81 13.78
N ASP A 272 31.92 12.79 15.08
CA ASP A 272 32.89 12.33 16.10
C ASP A 272 33.28 10.87 15.87
N ASP A 273 34.53 10.48 16.11
CA ASP A 273 35.04 9.12 15.85
C ASP A 273 34.40 8.05 16.74
N ASN A 274 33.90 8.40 17.92
CA ASN A 274 33.39 7.41 18.88
C ASN A 274 32.02 6.81 18.46
N PRO A 275 31.91 5.49 18.25
CA PRO A 275 30.68 4.86 17.77
C PRO A 275 29.51 4.98 18.76
N ILE A 276 29.77 5.10 20.07
CA ILE A 276 28.72 5.29 21.07
C ILE A 276 28.10 6.69 20.93
N ILE A 277 28.92 7.70 20.69
CA ILE A 277 28.47 9.08 20.48
C ILE A 277 27.70 9.17 19.16
N LYS A 278 28.17 8.52 18.09
CA LYS A 278 27.42 8.40 16.83
C LYS A 278 26.02 7.84 17.04
N LYS A 279 25.90 6.71 17.76
CA LYS A 279 24.59 6.09 18.07
C LYS A 279 23.68 7.03 18.87
N LEU A 280 24.21 7.69 19.90
CA LEU A 280 23.45 8.64 20.72
C LEU A 280 23.02 9.87 19.91
N ALA A 281 23.90 10.41 19.06
CA ALA A 281 23.58 11.52 18.17
C ALA A 281 22.46 11.15 17.19
N LEU A 282 22.49 9.95 16.58
CA LEU A 282 21.43 9.50 15.67
C LEU A 282 20.07 9.34 16.38
N LEU A 283 20.06 8.78 17.60
CA LEU A 283 18.85 8.57 18.39
C LEU A 283 18.26 9.88 18.91
N THR A 284 19.11 10.82 19.36
CA THR A 284 18.67 12.15 19.80
C THR A 284 18.10 12.95 18.64
N GLN A 285 18.75 12.92 17.46
CA GLN A 285 18.21 13.54 16.25
C GLN A 285 16.84 12.98 15.87
N LEU A 286 16.64 11.66 15.96
CA LEU A 286 15.34 11.04 15.73
C LEU A 286 14.27 11.55 16.69
N ALA A 287 14.56 11.61 18.00
CA ALA A 287 13.60 12.09 18.98
C ALA A 287 13.20 13.55 18.71
N VAL A 288 14.20 14.39 18.42
CA VAL A 288 14.01 15.79 18.03
C VAL A 288 13.15 15.92 16.76
N TYR A 289 13.40 15.10 15.73
CA TYR A 289 12.60 15.13 14.50
C TYR A 289 11.15 14.67 14.73
N LYS A 290 10.91 13.65 15.57
CA LYS A 290 9.54 13.21 15.89
C LYS A 290 8.70 14.35 16.50
N ASP A 291 9.31 15.19 17.32
CA ASP A 291 8.66 16.31 18.00
C ASP A 291 8.50 17.55 17.10
N ILE A 292 9.52 17.87 16.30
CA ILE A 292 9.57 19.11 15.51
C ILE A 292 8.83 18.99 14.17
N ILE A 293 8.71 17.79 13.59
CA ILE A 293 8.09 17.62 12.27
C ILE A 293 6.61 18.02 12.32
N PRO A 294 6.18 18.98 11.45
CA PRO A 294 4.81 19.45 11.41
C PRO A 294 3.81 18.36 10.97
N GLY A 295 2.52 18.62 11.20
CA GLY A 295 1.40 17.76 10.77
C GLY A 295 1.10 17.79 9.27
N TYR A 296 1.82 18.58 8.49
CA TYR A 296 1.58 18.81 7.07
C TYR A 296 2.84 18.61 6.24
N ARG A 297 2.66 18.38 4.94
CA ARG A 297 3.77 18.25 3.98
C ARG A 297 4.24 19.64 3.56
N ILE A 298 5.54 19.90 3.70
CA ILE A 298 6.15 21.17 3.29
C ILE A 298 6.32 21.13 1.76
N ARG A 299 5.70 22.07 1.05
CA ARG A 299 5.82 22.20 -0.41
C ARG A 299 7.07 23.05 -0.74
N PRO A 300 7.91 22.66 -1.71
CA PRO A 300 8.94 23.55 -2.23
C PRO A 300 8.29 24.75 -2.93
N LEU A 301 8.71 25.97 -2.56
CA LEU A 301 8.22 27.20 -3.18
C LEU A 301 8.73 27.31 -4.63
N THR A 302 7.89 27.83 -5.53
CA THR A 302 8.29 28.18 -6.89
C THR A 302 9.17 29.44 -6.90
N GLN A 303 9.93 29.65 -7.98
CA GLN A 303 10.83 30.81 -8.10
C GLN A 303 10.04 32.14 -8.02
N GLU A 304 8.81 32.15 -8.52
CA GLU A 304 7.89 33.30 -8.46
C GLU A 304 7.41 33.60 -7.02
N GLU A 305 7.07 32.58 -6.25
CA GLU A 305 6.64 32.71 -4.84
C GLU A 305 7.79 33.11 -3.89
N GLN A 306 9.03 32.79 -4.26
CA GLN A 306 10.24 33.21 -3.56
C GLN A 306 10.59 34.68 -3.82
N ALA A 307 10.30 35.19 -5.02
CA ALA A 307 10.52 36.60 -5.36
C ALA A 307 9.49 37.53 -4.71
N GLN A 308 8.32 37.02 -4.30
CA GLN A 308 7.27 37.81 -3.68
C GLN A 308 7.67 38.30 -2.28
N LYS A 309 7.48 39.61 -2.02
CA LYS A 309 7.72 40.22 -0.71
C LYS A 309 6.64 39.77 0.29
N VAL A 310 7.04 38.94 1.24
CA VAL A 310 6.21 38.48 2.36
C VAL A 310 6.53 39.23 3.65
N SER A 311 5.60 39.15 4.62
CA SER A 311 5.79 39.70 5.96
C SER A 311 6.97 39.03 6.68
N LYS A 312 7.53 39.71 7.69
CA LYS A 312 8.69 39.21 8.44
C LYS A 312 8.45 37.84 9.08
N GLU A 313 7.26 37.62 9.62
CA GLU A 313 6.86 36.35 10.25
C GLU A 313 6.79 35.21 9.24
N VAL A 314 6.15 35.44 8.08
CA VAL A 314 6.08 34.45 7.00
C VAL A 314 7.46 34.14 6.43
N LYS A 315 8.34 35.14 6.36
CA LYS A 315 9.73 34.94 5.95
C LYS A 315 10.51 34.06 6.95
N LYS A 316 10.37 34.30 8.26
CA LYS A 316 10.99 33.48 9.31
C LYS A 316 10.54 32.03 9.22
N LEU A 317 9.23 31.80 9.04
CA LEU A 317 8.66 30.46 8.88
C LEU A 317 9.19 29.76 7.61
N ARG A 318 9.28 30.46 6.47
CA ARG A 318 9.83 29.90 5.23
C ARG A 318 11.30 29.52 5.37
N GLU A 319 12.11 30.37 6.02
CA GLU A 319 13.53 30.09 6.28
C GLU A 319 13.70 28.89 7.22
N TYR A 320 12.85 28.81 8.25
CA TYR A 320 12.76 27.69 9.17
C TYR A 320 12.43 26.38 8.44
N GLU A 321 11.33 26.33 7.69
CA GLU A 321 10.89 25.14 6.96
C GLU A 321 11.93 24.67 5.95
N LYS A 322 12.57 25.61 5.23
CA LYS A 322 13.66 25.30 4.28
C LYS A 322 14.85 24.68 5.00
N SER A 323 15.30 25.27 6.10
CA SER A 323 16.43 24.74 6.85
C SER A 323 16.09 23.40 7.54
N LEU A 324 14.85 23.21 7.98
CA LEU A 324 14.39 21.94 8.56
C LEU A 324 14.45 20.82 7.51
N LEU A 325 13.90 21.05 6.30
CA LEU A 325 13.94 20.09 5.20
C LEU A 325 15.37 19.76 4.77
N GLN A 326 16.24 20.76 4.60
CA GLN A 326 17.64 20.55 4.22
C GLN A 326 18.39 19.72 5.28
N ASN A 327 18.17 20.01 6.56
CA ASN A 327 18.78 19.22 7.62
C ASN A 327 18.18 17.81 7.65
N TYR A 328 16.88 17.65 7.49
CA TYR A 328 16.23 16.34 7.48
C TYR A 328 16.72 15.47 6.30
N GLU A 329 16.79 16.01 5.09
CA GLU A 329 17.30 15.30 3.91
C GLU A 329 18.73 14.78 4.14
N GLN A 330 19.60 15.61 4.68
CA GLN A 330 20.98 15.22 4.95
C GLN A 330 21.08 14.16 6.07
N TYR A 331 20.20 14.23 7.08
CA TYR A 331 20.12 13.18 8.09
C TYR A 331 19.69 11.84 7.48
N LEU A 332 18.72 11.85 6.58
CA LEU A 332 18.32 10.63 5.84
C LEU A 332 19.45 10.10 4.97
N LYS A 333 20.22 10.98 4.31
CA LYS A 333 21.44 10.58 3.57
C LYS A 333 22.48 9.94 4.47
N ASP A 334 22.75 10.53 5.64
CA ASP A 334 23.67 9.98 6.64
C ASP A 334 23.23 8.57 7.08
N LEU A 335 21.93 8.37 7.34
CA LEU A 335 21.36 7.05 7.66
C LEU A 335 21.49 6.07 6.49
N ASN A 336 21.19 6.48 5.27
CA ASN A 336 21.30 5.62 4.08
C ASN A 336 22.74 5.18 3.81
N VAL A 337 23.71 6.05 4.05
CA VAL A 337 25.13 5.73 3.92
C VAL A 337 25.53 4.65 4.94
N LEU A 338 25.06 4.71 6.18
CA LEU A 338 25.27 3.67 7.20
C LEU A 338 24.59 2.34 6.88
N LEU A 339 23.61 2.35 5.98
CA LEU A 339 22.89 1.16 5.51
C LEU A 339 23.49 0.58 4.23
N SER A 340 24.60 1.15 3.72
CA SER A 340 25.35 0.58 2.60
C SER A 340 26.07 -0.70 3.01
N LYS A 341 26.16 -1.67 2.09
CA LYS A 341 26.75 -3.01 2.34
C LYS A 341 28.13 -2.95 2.99
N LYS A 342 28.99 -2.05 2.51
CA LYS A 342 30.36 -1.85 3.00
C LYS A 342 30.39 -1.43 4.49
N LYS A 343 29.53 -0.50 4.89
CA LYS A 343 29.49 0.00 6.27
C LYS A 343 28.76 -0.93 7.25
N ILE A 344 27.91 -1.82 6.73
CA ILE A 344 27.26 -2.87 7.53
C ILE A 344 28.27 -3.88 8.03
N GLU A 345 29.25 -4.25 7.19
CA GLU A 345 30.31 -5.19 7.54
C GLU A 345 31.32 -4.57 8.52
N GLU A 346 31.51 -3.25 8.48
CA GLU A 346 32.37 -2.51 9.41
C GLU A 346 31.74 -2.36 10.80
N ASP A 347 30.46 -1.97 10.89
CA ASP A 347 29.76 -1.70 12.17
C ASP A 347 28.28 -2.15 12.15
N GLU A 348 28.04 -3.45 12.32
CA GLU A 348 26.69 -4.04 12.33
C GLU A 348 25.77 -3.36 13.38
N SER A 349 26.31 -3.07 14.55
CA SER A 349 25.56 -2.45 15.65
C SER A 349 25.15 -0.99 15.39
N LEU A 350 25.90 -0.24 14.57
CA LEU A 350 25.55 1.11 14.17
C LEU A 350 24.49 1.08 13.06
N SER A 351 24.63 0.14 12.13
CA SER A 351 23.64 -0.10 11.06
C SER A 351 22.27 -0.52 11.62
N LEU A 352 22.25 -1.32 12.69
CA LEU A 352 21.00 -1.70 13.36
C LEU A 352 20.31 -0.49 14.01
N VAL A 353 21.07 0.40 14.66
CA VAL A 353 20.52 1.65 15.20
C VAL A 353 20.00 2.56 14.09
N ALA A 354 20.72 2.69 12.98
CA ALA A 354 20.25 3.46 11.81
C ALA A 354 18.96 2.87 11.21
N THR A 355 18.88 1.53 11.10
CA THR A 355 17.69 0.81 10.64
C THR A 355 16.50 1.10 11.56
N LYS A 356 16.70 1.01 12.88
CA LYS A 356 15.68 1.35 13.88
C LYS A 356 15.23 2.80 13.73
N CYS A 357 16.16 3.73 13.50
CA CYS A 357 15.80 5.13 13.32
C CYS A 357 14.88 5.36 12.10
N LEU A 358 15.18 4.73 10.96
CA LEU A 358 14.31 4.83 9.78
C LEU A 358 12.94 4.19 10.00
N CYS A 359 12.90 3.01 10.63
CA CYS A 359 11.65 2.31 10.94
C CYS A 359 10.73 3.15 11.85
N ASP A 360 11.30 3.69 12.93
CA ASP A 360 10.60 4.55 13.88
C ASP A 360 10.07 5.86 13.24
N LEU A 361 10.82 6.44 12.30
CA LEU A 361 10.39 7.63 11.57
C LEU A 361 9.27 7.32 10.58
N LEU A 362 9.38 6.18 9.89
CA LEU A 362 8.35 5.72 8.96
C LEU A 362 7.01 5.53 9.69
N VAL A 363 7.03 4.88 10.86
CA VAL A 363 5.83 4.65 11.68
C VAL A 363 5.27 5.96 12.24
N ALA A 364 6.11 6.82 12.83
CA ALA A 364 5.63 8.02 13.51
C ALA A 364 5.11 9.10 12.56
N LYS A 365 5.68 9.22 11.35
CA LYS A 365 5.44 10.34 10.42
C LYS A 365 5.33 9.86 8.97
N THR A 366 4.41 8.93 8.69
CA THR A 366 4.16 8.33 7.35
C THR A 366 3.85 9.36 6.24
N TYR A 367 3.27 10.50 6.60
CA TYR A 367 2.76 11.52 5.67
C TYR A 367 3.81 12.56 5.25
N PHE A 368 4.93 12.66 5.96
CA PHE A 368 5.88 13.76 5.79
C PHE A 368 6.74 13.63 4.52
N ASN A 369 7.47 14.70 4.17
CA ASN A 369 8.38 14.74 3.04
C ASN A 369 9.42 13.60 3.08
N TYR A 370 9.92 13.17 1.92
CA TYR A 370 10.90 12.09 1.75
C TYR A 370 10.45 10.68 2.21
N ARG A 371 9.15 10.48 2.50
CA ARG A 371 8.60 9.15 2.84
C ARG A 371 8.94 8.04 1.85
N LEU A 372 8.99 8.35 0.54
CA LEU A 372 9.29 7.36 -0.51
C LEU A 372 10.74 6.88 -0.38
N GLU A 373 11.68 7.78 -0.10
CA GLU A 373 13.10 7.43 0.10
C GLU A 373 13.27 6.56 1.34
N ILE A 374 12.59 6.90 2.44
CA ILE A 374 12.60 6.09 3.68
C ILE A 374 12.06 4.68 3.38
N MET A 375 10.92 4.58 2.69
CA MET A 375 10.33 3.30 2.31
C MET A 375 11.27 2.49 1.40
N VAL A 376 11.90 3.11 0.40
CA VAL A 376 12.86 2.44 -0.48
C VAL A 376 14.03 1.86 0.33
N SER A 377 14.58 2.63 1.27
CA SER A 377 15.68 2.16 2.13
C SER A 377 15.28 1.03 3.06
N VAL A 378 14.09 1.13 3.69
CA VAL A 378 13.54 0.08 4.57
C VAL A 378 13.29 -1.22 3.77
N VAL A 379 12.68 -1.11 2.60
CA VAL A 379 12.40 -2.26 1.71
C VAL A 379 13.70 -2.87 1.16
N ALA A 380 14.69 -2.05 0.81
CA ALA A 380 16.01 -2.55 0.38
C ALA A 380 16.73 -3.33 1.49
N ARG A 381 16.54 -2.96 2.76
CA ARG A 381 17.09 -3.71 3.90
C ARG A 381 16.40 -5.05 4.12
N MET A 382 15.13 -5.16 3.75
CA MET A 382 14.43 -6.46 3.79
C MET A 382 14.89 -7.41 2.68
N SER A 383 15.50 -6.93 1.59
CA SER A 383 15.87 -7.77 0.44
C SER A 383 17.06 -8.72 0.70
N THR A 384 17.42 -9.00 1.94
CA THR A 384 18.53 -9.90 2.28
C THR A 384 18.08 -11.36 2.16
N VAL A 385 18.97 -12.20 1.60
CA VAL A 385 18.72 -13.64 1.45
C VAL A 385 18.64 -14.33 2.81
N LYS A 386 19.51 -13.93 3.75
CA LYS A 386 19.42 -14.34 5.16
C LYS A 386 18.60 -13.33 5.93
N TRP A 387 17.62 -13.83 6.68
CA TRP A 387 16.81 -13.02 7.56
C TRP A 387 17.65 -12.57 8.76
N ASN A 388 17.73 -11.26 9.00
CA ASN A 388 18.48 -10.66 10.09
C ASN A 388 17.55 -9.81 10.98
N ASP A 389 18.02 -9.45 12.18
CA ASP A 389 17.26 -8.63 13.13
C ASP A 389 16.82 -7.30 12.52
N GLY A 390 17.65 -6.72 11.64
CA GLY A 390 17.32 -5.51 10.89
C GLY A 390 16.13 -5.68 9.94
N ALA A 391 16.04 -6.79 9.22
CA ALA A 391 14.92 -7.09 8.32
C ALA A 391 13.63 -7.38 9.11
N GLU A 392 13.72 -8.02 10.27
CA GLU A 392 12.56 -8.22 11.15
C GLU A 392 12.02 -6.88 11.67
N LEU A 393 12.89 -5.95 12.06
CA LEU A 393 12.48 -4.58 12.44
C LEU A 393 11.80 -3.85 11.27
N CYS A 394 12.37 -3.92 10.06
CA CYS A 394 11.78 -3.32 8.87
C CYS A 394 10.39 -3.91 8.54
N LYS A 395 10.25 -5.24 8.64
CA LYS A 395 8.98 -5.94 8.43
C LYS A 395 7.93 -5.46 9.42
N ASN A 396 8.26 -5.42 10.71
CA ASN A 396 7.33 -5.00 11.75
C ASN A 396 6.91 -3.53 11.57
N ALA A 397 7.83 -2.66 11.17
CA ALA A 397 7.52 -1.27 10.85
C ALA A 397 6.55 -1.14 9.66
N ILE A 398 6.72 -1.93 8.60
CA ILE A 398 5.80 -1.95 7.46
C ILE A 398 4.43 -2.51 7.85
N ILE A 399 4.38 -3.54 8.68
CA ILE A 399 3.11 -4.08 9.22
C ILE A 399 2.38 -3.00 9.99
N GLU A 400 3.06 -2.27 10.88
CA GLU A 400 2.47 -1.18 11.64
C GLU A 400 1.98 -0.03 10.74
N VAL A 401 2.68 0.26 9.64
CA VAL A 401 2.20 1.20 8.61
C VAL A 401 0.92 0.69 7.94
N PHE A 402 0.85 -0.59 7.58
CA PHE A 402 -0.36 -1.19 6.97
C PHE A 402 -1.55 -1.20 7.93
N GLU A 403 -1.32 -1.38 9.23
CA GLU A 403 -2.37 -1.37 10.24
C GLU A 403 -2.88 0.05 10.55
N ASN A 404 -1.98 1.03 10.58
CA ASN A 404 -2.32 2.42 10.90
C ASN A 404 -2.82 3.25 9.70
N ASP A 405 -2.64 2.78 8.46
CA ASP A 405 -3.04 3.52 7.25
C ASP A 405 -4.54 3.39 6.93
N GLU A 406 -5.30 4.43 7.29
CA GLU A 406 -6.74 4.52 6.98
C GLU A 406 -7.03 4.92 5.53
N SER A 407 -6.12 5.65 4.88
CA SER A 407 -6.28 6.21 3.53
C SER A 407 -5.94 5.19 2.43
N GLY A 408 -5.09 4.21 2.75
CA GLY A 408 -4.58 3.20 1.81
C GLY A 408 -3.50 3.72 0.86
N LYS A 409 -3.17 5.02 0.90
CA LYS A 409 -2.17 5.65 0.03
C LYS A 409 -0.76 5.21 0.37
N TYR A 410 -0.43 5.13 1.65
CA TYR A 410 0.91 4.73 2.09
C TYR A 410 1.12 3.23 1.87
N SER A 411 0.07 2.45 2.07
CA SER A 411 0.02 1.02 1.78
C SER A 411 0.27 0.75 0.30
N LEU A 412 -0.39 1.48 -0.60
CA LEU A 412 -0.19 1.36 -2.05
C LEU A 412 1.26 1.62 -2.45
N ASP A 413 1.88 2.68 -1.93
CA ASP A 413 3.25 3.02 -2.25
C ASP A 413 4.24 1.98 -1.71
N ALA A 414 4.05 1.50 -0.49
CA ALA A 414 4.87 0.43 0.08
C ALA A 414 4.76 -0.86 -0.75
N VAL A 415 3.55 -1.26 -1.17
CA VAL A 415 3.34 -2.42 -2.06
C VAL A 415 4.03 -2.20 -3.42
N LYS A 416 3.94 -1.01 -4.02
CA LYS A 416 4.65 -0.66 -5.27
C LYS A 416 6.17 -0.78 -5.13
N MET A 417 6.74 -0.41 -3.98
CA MET A 417 8.17 -0.52 -3.73
C MET A 417 8.62 -1.95 -3.47
N ILE A 418 7.87 -2.72 -2.69
CA ILE A 418 8.16 -4.14 -2.42
C ILE A 418 8.11 -4.95 -3.71
N THR A 419 7.07 -4.76 -4.53
CA THR A 419 6.92 -5.48 -5.81
C THR A 419 8.04 -5.15 -6.79
N ARG A 420 8.45 -3.87 -6.92
CA ARG A 420 9.61 -3.47 -7.72
C ARG A 420 10.92 -4.09 -7.20
N MET A 421 11.12 -4.08 -5.89
CA MET A 421 12.30 -4.68 -5.27
C MET A 421 12.39 -6.19 -5.55
N VAL A 422 11.31 -6.94 -5.37
CA VAL A 422 11.31 -8.40 -5.61
C VAL A 422 11.59 -8.73 -7.07
N LYS A 423 11.04 -7.93 -8.01
CA LYS A 423 11.36 -8.05 -9.45
C LYS A 423 12.84 -7.83 -9.73
N SER A 424 13.43 -6.77 -9.16
CA SER A 424 14.85 -6.45 -9.36
C SER A 424 15.81 -7.53 -8.83
N LYS A 425 15.34 -8.36 -7.89
CA LYS A 425 16.11 -9.47 -7.28
C LYS A 425 15.82 -10.83 -7.91
N GLY A 426 15.07 -10.89 -9.00
CA GLY A 426 14.76 -12.15 -9.68
C GLY A 426 13.97 -13.13 -8.81
N TYR A 427 13.12 -12.65 -7.89
CA TYR A 427 12.22 -13.48 -7.06
C TYR A 427 12.90 -14.47 -6.11
N VAL A 428 14.20 -14.34 -5.85
CA VAL A 428 14.95 -15.10 -4.83
C VAL A 428 15.01 -14.27 -3.55
N VAL A 429 13.88 -14.24 -2.85
CA VAL A 429 13.68 -13.40 -1.66
C VAL A 429 13.05 -14.27 -0.56
N SER A 430 13.18 -13.86 0.70
CA SER A 430 12.56 -14.59 1.83
C SER A 430 11.04 -14.46 1.84
N GLU A 431 10.36 -15.53 2.27
CA GLU A 431 8.88 -15.62 2.35
C GLU A 431 8.29 -14.53 3.28
N ASN A 432 9.03 -14.18 4.33
CA ASN A 432 8.62 -13.21 5.36
C ASN A 432 8.23 -11.83 4.83
N ILE A 433 8.77 -11.42 3.67
CA ILE A 433 8.44 -10.13 3.04
C ILE A 433 7.04 -10.14 2.44
N ILE A 434 6.66 -11.24 1.79
CA ILE A 434 5.32 -11.37 1.21
C ILE A 434 4.29 -11.57 2.33
N ASN A 435 4.67 -12.22 3.42
CA ASN A 435 3.81 -12.35 4.60
C ASN A 435 3.41 -10.98 5.19
N ALA A 436 4.19 -9.91 4.95
CA ALA A 436 3.78 -8.57 5.33
C ALA A 436 2.49 -8.10 4.61
N PHE A 437 2.25 -8.54 3.36
CA PHE A 437 1.01 -8.22 2.64
C PHE A 437 -0.24 -8.81 3.30
N LEU A 438 -0.10 -9.86 4.11
CA LEU A 438 -1.24 -10.41 4.84
C LEU A 438 -1.83 -9.38 5.82
N TYR A 439 -1.06 -8.42 6.32
CA TYR A 439 -1.52 -7.43 7.30
C TYR A 439 -2.22 -6.22 6.68
N LEU A 440 -2.39 -6.19 5.35
CA LEU A 440 -3.10 -5.12 4.67
C LEU A 440 -4.59 -5.09 5.07
N ARG A 441 -5.06 -3.92 5.50
CA ARG A 441 -6.46 -3.64 5.90
C ARG A 441 -7.44 -3.53 4.73
N LEU A 442 -7.24 -4.30 3.65
CA LEU A 442 -8.13 -4.31 2.48
C LEU A 442 -9.54 -4.83 2.82
N LYS A 443 -9.69 -5.50 3.97
CA LYS A 443 -10.83 -6.34 4.35
C LYS A 443 -11.88 -5.64 5.21
N ASP A 444 -11.53 -4.60 5.99
CA ASP A 444 -12.37 -4.18 7.13
C ASP A 444 -13.27 -2.96 6.90
N GLU A 445 -13.22 -2.29 5.74
CA GLU A 445 -14.01 -1.07 5.49
C GLU A 445 -14.78 -0.98 4.17
N MET A 446 -14.65 -1.97 3.27
CA MET A 446 -15.50 -2.01 2.06
C MET A 446 -16.87 -2.65 2.33
N ALA A 447 -17.03 -3.35 3.45
CA ALA A 447 -18.36 -3.60 3.98
C ALA A 447 -18.92 -2.26 4.47
N PRO A 448 -20.04 -1.76 3.92
CA PRO A 448 -20.75 -0.70 4.62
C PRO A 448 -21.07 -1.26 5.99
N GLN A 449 -20.43 -0.77 7.04
CA GLN A 449 -20.93 -0.93 8.39
C GLN A 449 -22.35 -0.37 8.32
N ALA A 450 -23.31 -1.29 8.20
CA ALA A 450 -24.72 -0.98 8.08
C ALA A 450 -25.10 -0.29 9.38
N SER A 451 -25.07 1.04 9.36
CA SER A 451 -25.55 1.96 10.37
C SER A 451 -25.77 1.28 11.72
N SER A 452 -24.71 1.16 12.52
CA SER A 452 -24.88 1.15 13.98
C SER A 452 -25.26 2.56 14.41
N ASN A 453 -26.40 3.02 13.89
CA ASN A 453 -27.15 4.15 14.40
C ASN A 453 -27.84 3.63 15.65
N ASN A 454 -27.15 3.69 16.77
CA ASN A 454 -27.73 3.98 18.07
C ASN A 454 -26.61 4.34 19.06
N ASP A 455 -25.75 5.28 18.69
CA ASP A 455 -25.25 6.20 19.71
C ASP A 455 -26.38 7.18 19.99
N GLU A 456 -27.28 6.75 20.88
CA GLU A 456 -28.00 7.69 21.73
C GLU A 456 -26.94 8.61 22.35
N VAL A 457 -26.86 9.84 21.84
CA VAL A 457 -26.16 10.93 22.51
C VAL A 457 -26.88 11.13 23.84
N VAL A 458 -26.45 10.39 24.85
CA VAL A 458 -26.89 10.51 26.24
C VAL A 458 -26.68 11.97 26.61
N GLY A 459 -27.79 12.65 26.86
CA GLY A 459 -27.84 14.09 27.06
C GLY A 459 -26.88 14.57 28.15
N LYS A 460 -25.69 15.01 27.77
CA LYS A 460 -24.84 15.87 28.61
C LYS A 460 -25.26 17.33 28.46
N LYS A 461 -26.44 17.67 28.99
CA LYS A 461 -26.68 19.04 29.47
C LYS A 461 -25.89 19.21 30.77
N ARG A 462 -24.66 19.75 30.72
CA ARG A 462 -23.85 20.36 31.83
C ARG A 462 -22.39 20.47 31.35
N LYS A 463 -21.62 21.57 31.46
CA LYS A 463 -21.73 22.84 32.20
C LYS A 463 -21.18 23.98 31.31
N ASN A 464 -21.90 25.09 31.20
CA ASN A 464 -21.51 26.25 30.41
C ASN A 464 -20.92 27.35 31.34
N LYS A 465 -19.89 27.01 32.14
CA LYS A 465 -19.33 27.95 33.14
C LYS A 465 -17.94 28.52 32.81
N ASP A 466 -17.20 27.96 31.86
CA ASP A 466 -15.84 28.42 31.52
C ASP A 466 -15.70 28.77 30.02
N LYS A 467 -16.61 29.60 29.49
CA LYS A 467 -16.42 30.19 28.16
C LYS A 467 -15.90 31.62 28.32
N PRO A 468 -14.70 31.95 27.84
CA PRO A 468 -14.21 33.33 27.85
C PRO A 468 -15.19 34.24 27.09
N PHE A 469 -15.37 35.47 27.57
CA PHE A 469 -16.25 36.46 26.94
C PHE A 469 -15.68 36.88 25.58
N LEU A 470 -16.14 36.25 24.50
CA LEU A 470 -15.84 36.70 23.14
C LEU A 470 -16.70 37.91 22.73
N THR A 471 -16.09 38.84 22.00
CA THR A 471 -16.76 39.98 21.35
C THR A 471 -17.77 39.50 20.29
N LYS A 472 -18.75 40.35 19.93
CA LYS A 472 -19.77 39.99 18.91
C LYS A 472 -19.15 39.61 17.56
N LYS A 473 -18.07 40.29 17.14
CA LYS A 473 -17.31 39.99 15.91
C LYS A 473 -16.60 38.64 15.99
N ALA A 474 -15.93 38.35 17.12
CA ALA A 474 -15.27 37.07 17.33
C ALA A 474 -16.28 35.90 17.41
N LYS A 475 -17.47 36.11 17.97
CA LYS A 475 -18.54 35.09 17.97
C LYS A 475 -19.10 34.81 16.58
N LYS A 476 -19.17 35.81 15.70
CA LYS A 476 -19.59 35.64 14.31
C LYS A 476 -18.52 34.87 13.53
N ALA A 477 -17.26 35.30 13.63
CA ALA A 477 -16.13 34.61 13.02
C ALA A 477 -16.03 33.15 13.47
N LEU A 478 -16.15 32.87 14.78
CA LEU A 478 -16.10 31.49 15.29
C LEU A 478 -17.30 30.62 14.89
N LYS A 479 -18.43 31.22 14.49
CA LYS A 479 -19.55 30.48 13.88
C LYS A 479 -19.25 30.18 12.41
N GLU A 480 -18.80 31.18 11.67
CA GLU A 480 -18.39 31.04 10.27
C GLU A 480 -17.26 29.99 10.15
N THR A 481 -16.23 30.03 10.99
CA THR A 481 -15.16 29.01 10.98
C THR A 481 -15.67 27.62 11.33
N LYS A 482 -16.72 27.49 12.15
CA LYS A 482 -17.32 26.19 12.50
C LYS A 482 -18.21 25.63 11.40
N GLU A 483 -18.94 26.49 10.71
CA GLU A 483 -19.71 26.11 9.52
C GLU A 483 -18.75 25.64 8.43
N ILE A 484 -17.68 26.41 8.20
CA ILE A 484 -16.58 26.04 7.31
C ILE A 484 -15.92 24.72 7.74
N GLU A 485 -15.56 24.54 9.02
CA GLU A 485 -14.98 23.27 9.52
C GLU A 485 -15.94 22.08 9.34
N LYS A 486 -17.25 22.29 9.45
CA LYS A 486 -18.26 21.25 9.21
C LYS A 486 -18.35 20.90 7.72
N GLU A 487 -18.35 21.90 6.85
CA GLU A 487 -18.35 21.70 5.39
C GLU A 487 -17.05 21.02 4.93
N PHE A 488 -15.90 21.43 5.45
CA PHE A 488 -14.62 20.77 5.21
C PHE A 488 -14.65 19.31 5.66
N ARG A 489 -15.19 19.01 6.85
CA ARG A 489 -15.29 17.64 7.35
C ARG A 489 -16.22 16.77 6.51
N GLU A 490 -17.34 17.32 6.03
CA GLU A 490 -18.26 16.62 5.13
C GLU A 490 -17.61 16.35 3.76
N ALA A 491 -16.91 17.33 3.20
CA ALA A 491 -16.19 17.18 1.94
C ALA A 491 -15.04 16.17 2.06
N GLU A 492 -14.22 16.26 3.11
CA GLU A 492 -13.11 15.35 3.39
C GLU A 492 -13.59 13.91 3.56
N ALA A 493 -14.73 13.70 4.24
CA ALA A 493 -15.30 12.37 4.42
C ALA A 493 -15.79 11.71 3.11
N VAL A 494 -16.24 12.51 2.13
CA VAL A 494 -16.63 11.99 0.80
C VAL A 494 -15.40 11.67 -0.02
N VAL A 495 -14.46 12.62 -0.12
CA VAL A 495 -13.22 12.46 -0.89
C VAL A 495 -12.38 11.30 -0.36
N SER A 496 -12.27 11.17 0.96
CA SER A 496 -11.51 10.08 1.60
C SER A 496 -12.04 8.69 1.23
N LYS A 497 -13.36 8.52 1.10
CA LYS A 497 -13.95 7.23 0.70
C LYS A 497 -13.65 6.88 -0.75
N GLU A 498 -13.82 7.84 -1.66
CA GLU A 498 -13.53 7.61 -3.07
C GLU A 498 -12.04 7.35 -3.32
N GLU A 499 -11.16 8.12 -2.68
CA GLU A 499 -9.72 7.89 -2.76
C GLU A 499 -9.32 6.54 -2.16
N LYS A 500 -9.92 6.16 -1.03
CA LYS A 500 -9.69 4.87 -0.39
C LYS A 500 -10.09 3.70 -1.30
N GLU A 501 -11.26 3.77 -1.92
CA GLU A 501 -11.73 2.74 -2.86
C GLU A 501 -10.82 2.62 -4.08
N LYS A 502 -10.39 3.76 -4.65
CA LYS A 502 -9.41 3.80 -5.75
C LYS A 502 -8.07 3.18 -5.33
N ASN A 503 -7.51 3.63 -4.20
CA ASN A 503 -6.23 3.14 -3.69
C ASN A 503 -6.27 1.64 -3.37
N HIS A 504 -7.35 1.15 -2.75
CA HIS A 504 -7.52 -0.27 -2.47
C HIS A 504 -7.69 -1.10 -3.75
N SER A 505 -8.44 -0.59 -4.72
CA SER A 505 -8.60 -1.25 -6.03
C SER A 505 -7.27 -1.36 -6.77
N GLU A 506 -6.46 -0.28 -6.79
CA GLU A 506 -5.11 -0.30 -7.36
C GLU A 506 -4.17 -1.23 -6.58
N THR A 507 -4.26 -1.24 -5.25
CA THR A 507 -3.46 -2.12 -4.40
C THR A 507 -3.77 -3.59 -4.69
N LEU A 508 -5.05 -3.95 -4.80
CA LEU A 508 -5.49 -5.30 -5.15
C LEU A 508 -5.02 -5.70 -6.55
N LYS A 509 -5.18 -4.83 -7.55
CA LYS A 509 -4.67 -5.07 -8.90
C LYS A 509 -3.16 -5.36 -8.91
N LEU A 510 -2.38 -4.57 -8.17
CA LEU A 510 -0.93 -4.77 -8.07
C LEU A 510 -0.56 -6.07 -7.35
N ILE A 511 -1.23 -6.39 -6.25
CA ILE A 511 -0.99 -7.63 -5.49
C ILE A 511 -1.32 -8.85 -6.33
N PHE A 512 -2.48 -8.88 -6.99
CA PHE A 512 -2.86 -10.00 -7.84
C PHE A 512 -1.98 -10.10 -9.07
N ALA A 513 -1.68 -9.00 -9.77
CA ALA A 513 -0.73 -9.03 -10.89
C ALA A 513 0.66 -9.52 -10.47
N PHE A 514 1.08 -9.22 -9.23
CA PHE A 514 2.31 -9.75 -8.65
C PHE A 514 2.22 -11.26 -8.36
N TYR A 515 1.14 -11.71 -7.72
CA TYR A 515 0.90 -13.13 -7.41
C TYR A 515 0.76 -13.99 -8.68
N PHE A 516 -0.02 -13.56 -9.66
CA PHE A 516 -0.16 -14.24 -10.96
C PHE A 516 1.18 -14.33 -11.69
N ARG A 517 2.00 -13.28 -11.65
CA ARG A 517 3.33 -13.30 -12.27
C ARG A 517 4.23 -14.36 -11.62
N ILE A 518 4.19 -14.49 -10.30
CA ILE A 518 4.96 -15.54 -9.60
C ILE A 518 4.42 -16.93 -9.96
N LEU A 519 3.10 -17.12 -9.94
CA LEU A 519 2.48 -18.40 -10.28
C LEU A 519 2.78 -18.86 -11.72
N LYS A 520 2.70 -17.96 -12.71
CA LYS A 520 2.90 -18.31 -14.12
C LYS A 520 4.37 -18.39 -14.53
N LYS A 521 5.22 -17.45 -14.06
CA LYS A 521 6.60 -17.32 -14.58
C LYS A 521 7.68 -17.89 -13.66
N GLN A 522 7.39 -18.19 -12.39
CA GLN A 522 8.39 -18.52 -11.37
C GLN A 522 7.89 -19.60 -10.40
N THR A 523 7.44 -20.74 -10.93
CA THR A 523 6.88 -21.87 -10.17
C THR A 523 7.84 -22.45 -9.13
N THR A 524 9.16 -22.35 -9.36
CA THR A 524 10.21 -22.85 -8.46
C THR A 524 10.58 -21.88 -7.35
N SER A 525 10.06 -20.66 -7.35
CA SER A 525 10.44 -19.62 -6.38
C SER A 525 10.13 -20.06 -4.94
N PRO A 526 11.01 -19.73 -3.96
CA PRO A 526 10.72 -19.96 -2.53
C PRO A 526 9.50 -19.17 -2.06
N LEU A 527 9.06 -18.16 -2.81
CA LEU A 527 7.95 -17.28 -2.46
C LEU A 527 6.56 -17.90 -2.65
N LEU A 528 6.47 -19.05 -3.33
CA LEU A 528 5.21 -19.68 -3.69
C LEU A 528 4.27 -19.93 -2.48
N PRO A 529 4.73 -20.49 -1.34
CA PRO A 529 3.86 -20.71 -0.18
C PRO A 529 3.19 -19.42 0.35
N ALA A 530 3.97 -18.35 0.48
CA ALA A 530 3.47 -17.05 0.96
C ALA A 530 2.47 -16.41 -0.03
N VAL A 531 2.70 -16.58 -1.34
CA VAL A 531 1.77 -16.13 -2.39
C VAL A 531 0.44 -16.88 -2.32
N LEU A 532 0.50 -18.20 -2.15
CA LEU A 532 -0.67 -19.07 -2.01
C LEU A 532 -1.50 -18.69 -0.78
N GLU A 533 -0.85 -18.45 0.36
CA GLU A 533 -1.53 -17.96 1.56
C GLU A 533 -2.19 -16.58 1.34
N GLY A 534 -1.48 -15.66 0.69
CA GLY A 534 -2.02 -14.35 0.30
C GLY A 534 -3.26 -14.45 -0.58
N LEU A 535 -3.22 -15.33 -1.60
CA LEU A 535 -4.36 -15.57 -2.50
C LEU A 535 -5.56 -16.14 -1.75
N SER A 536 -5.35 -17.06 -0.81
CA SER A 536 -6.44 -17.55 0.05
C SER A 536 -7.05 -16.43 0.90
N LYS A 537 -6.23 -15.59 1.53
CA LYS A 537 -6.72 -14.48 2.38
C LYS A 537 -7.55 -13.46 1.60
N PHE A 538 -7.14 -13.16 0.37
CA PHE A 538 -7.76 -12.16 -0.51
C PHE A 538 -8.72 -12.74 -1.55
N ALA A 539 -8.96 -14.05 -1.55
CA ALA A 539 -9.82 -14.79 -2.48
C ALA A 539 -11.18 -14.13 -2.75
N HIS A 540 -11.88 -13.77 -1.69
CA HIS A 540 -13.19 -13.12 -1.70
C HIS A 540 -13.24 -11.71 -2.32
N LEU A 541 -12.09 -11.07 -2.57
CA LEU A 541 -11.98 -9.75 -3.21
C LEU A 541 -11.65 -9.86 -4.71
N ILE A 542 -11.35 -11.06 -5.20
CA ILE A 542 -11.02 -11.30 -6.61
C ILE A 542 -12.34 -11.35 -7.40
N SER A 543 -12.36 -10.74 -8.59
CA SER A 543 -13.50 -10.92 -9.49
C SER A 543 -13.53 -12.34 -10.05
N ILE A 544 -14.74 -12.87 -10.22
CA ILE A 544 -14.98 -14.27 -10.61
C ILE A 544 -14.32 -14.61 -11.97
N ASP A 545 -14.15 -13.61 -12.84
CA ASP A 545 -13.56 -13.78 -14.18
C ASP A 545 -12.10 -14.28 -14.13
N PHE A 546 -11.33 -13.97 -13.07
CA PHE A 546 -9.94 -14.42 -12.95
C PHE A 546 -9.77 -15.82 -12.37
N PHE A 547 -10.86 -16.47 -11.93
CA PHE A 547 -10.78 -17.76 -11.25
C PHE A 547 -10.34 -18.89 -12.17
N ASP A 548 -10.74 -18.86 -13.45
CA ASP A 548 -10.35 -19.92 -14.39
C ASP A 548 -8.85 -19.87 -14.67
N ASP A 549 -8.32 -18.68 -14.95
CA ASP A 549 -6.88 -18.43 -15.08
C ASP A 549 -6.09 -18.83 -13.83
N LEU A 550 -6.65 -18.56 -12.65
CA LEU A 550 -6.03 -18.89 -11.38
C LEU A 550 -6.01 -20.40 -11.14
N LEU A 551 -7.12 -21.10 -11.40
CA LEU A 551 -7.19 -22.55 -11.28
C LEU A 551 -6.29 -23.24 -12.30
N ASN A 552 -6.22 -22.74 -13.54
CA ASN A 552 -5.28 -23.23 -14.55
C ASN A 552 -3.83 -23.03 -14.11
N ALA A 553 -3.47 -21.85 -13.61
CA ALA A 553 -2.13 -21.61 -13.07
C ALA A 553 -1.80 -22.53 -11.88
N LEU A 554 -2.77 -22.81 -11.00
CA LEU A 554 -2.57 -23.77 -9.90
C LEU A 554 -2.39 -25.22 -10.40
N ARG A 555 -3.13 -25.63 -11.44
CA ARG A 555 -2.93 -26.94 -12.10
C ARG A 555 -1.52 -27.04 -12.69
N ASP A 556 -1.06 -26.01 -13.39
CA ASP A 556 0.28 -25.98 -13.99
C ASP A 556 1.38 -26.05 -12.92
N VAL A 557 1.23 -25.28 -11.83
CA VAL A 557 2.13 -25.33 -10.68
C VAL A 557 2.15 -26.74 -10.08
N MET A 558 1.00 -27.38 -9.90
CA MET A 558 0.93 -28.75 -9.38
C MET A 558 1.66 -29.75 -10.28
N ARG A 559 1.43 -29.69 -11.60
CA ARG A 559 2.10 -30.55 -12.60
C ARG A 559 3.61 -30.35 -12.60
N SER A 560 4.09 -29.12 -12.45
CA SER A 560 5.54 -28.82 -12.40
C SER A 560 6.28 -29.52 -11.23
N PHE A 561 5.57 -29.85 -10.15
CA PHE A 561 6.10 -30.58 -9.00
C PHE A 561 5.90 -32.11 -9.10
N GLU A 562 5.29 -32.62 -10.17
CA GLU A 562 5.18 -34.06 -10.43
C GLU A 562 6.47 -34.63 -11.05
N ASP A 563 7.15 -33.87 -11.90
CA ASP A 563 8.32 -34.32 -12.69
C ASP A 563 9.64 -34.36 -11.92
N SER A 564 9.69 -33.81 -10.71
CA SER A 564 10.81 -34.04 -9.80
C SER A 564 10.70 -35.46 -9.27
N ASN A 565 11.17 -36.42 -10.08
CA ASN A 565 11.26 -37.86 -9.82
C ASN A 565 12.27 -38.18 -8.70
N ASP A 566 12.40 -37.26 -7.75
CA ASP A 566 13.28 -37.36 -6.64
C ASP A 566 12.56 -38.23 -5.61
N PHE A 567 12.96 -39.50 -5.58
CA PHE A 567 12.88 -40.38 -4.41
C PHE A 567 13.56 -39.75 -3.16
N SER A 568 14.05 -38.51 -3.28
CA SER A 568 14.39 -37.66 -2.17
C SER A 568 13.21 -37.53 -1.22
N ARG A 569 13.52 -37.86 0.03
CA ARG A 569 12.68 -37.78 1.22
C ARG A 569 12.30 -36.34 1.57
N THR A 570 12.26 -35.43 0.59
CA THR A 570 12.03 -34.01 0.77
C THR A 570 10.53 -33.71 0.64
N SER A 571 9.88 -33.68 1.79
CA SER A 571 8.58 -33.08 2.12
C SER A 571 8.16 -31.81 1.35
N SER A 572 9.10 -31.07 0.75
CA SER A 572 8.87 -29.76 0.13
C SER A 572 7.95 -29.79 -1.08
N GLY A 573 8.13 -30.72 -2.03
CA GLY A 573 7.29 -30.79 -3.24
C GLY A 573 5.84 -31.18 -2.93
N THR A 574 5.63 -32.16 -2.06
CA THR A 574 4.30 -32.58 -1.61
C THR A 574 3.58 -31.49 -0.82
N ARG A 575 4.30 -30.75 0.04
CA ARG A 575 3.74 -29.59 0.74
C ARG A 575 3.28 -28.48 -0.22
N LYS A 576 4.08 -28.13 -1.23
CA LYS A 576 3.70 -27.11 -2.22
C LYS A 576 2.44 -27.52 -3.00
N ARG A 577 2.33 -28.80 -3.40
CA ARG A 577 1.10 -29.34 -4.02
C ARG A 577 -0.10 -29.29 -3.09
N LEU A 578 0.06 -29.69 -1.83
CA LEU A 578 -1.01 -29.60 -0.82
C LEU A 578 -1.46 -28.15 -0.60
N LEU A 579 -0.55 -27.18 -0.57
CA LEU A 579 -0.89 -25.76 -0.50
C LEU A 579 -1.73 -25.34 -1.71
N CYS A 580 -1.33 -25.71 -2.93
CA CYS A 580 -2.11 -25.40 -4.15
C CYS A 580 -3.53 -25.97 -4.11
N ILE A 581 -3.69 -27.18 -3.57
CA ILE A 581 -5.01 -27.82 -3.41
C ILE A 581 -5.83 -27.04 -2.37
N ILE A 582 -5.26 -26.78 -1.20
CA ILE A 582 -5.93 -26.03 -0.13
C ILE A 582 -6.37 -24.65 -0.65
N THR A 583 -5.50 -23.93 -1.33
CA THR A 583 -5.84 -22.61 -1.88
C THR A 583 -6.90 -22.70 -2.96
N ALA A 584 -6.87 -23.68 -3.86
CA ALA A 584 -7.91 -23.86 -4.87
C ALA A 584 -9.29 -24.04 -4.23
N PHE A 585 -9.41 -24.86 -3.18
CA PHE A 585 -10.68 -25.07 -2.49
C PHE A 585 -11.07 -23.89 -1.58
N GLU A 586 -10.12 -23.14 -1.03
CA GLU A 586 -10.39 -21.91 -0.29
C GLU A 586 -10.83 -20.76 -1.19
N LEU A 587 -10.25 -20.64 -2.38
CA LEU A 587 -10.68 -19.71 -3.43
C LEU A 587 -12.14 -19.98 -3.81
N LEU A 588 -12.47 -21.24 -4.04
CA LEU A 588 -13.83 -21.66 -4.39
C LEU A 588 -14.81 -21.58 -3.22
N SER A 589 -14.34 -21.36 -1.99
CA SER A 589 -15.21 -21.12 -0.84
C SER A 589 -15.68 -19.66 -0.85
N GLY A 590 -16.99 -19.41 -0.92
CA GLY A 590 -17.55 -18.05 -0.98
C GLY A 590 -18.14 -17.70 -2.35
N GLN A 591 -17.70 -16.61 -2.97
CA GLN A 591 -18.26 -16.14 -4.25
C GLN A 591 -17.99 -17.10 -5.41
N GLY A 592 -16.92 -17.90 -5.33
CA GLY A 592 -16.58 -18.94 -6.31
C GLY A 592 -17.47 -20.18 -6.28
N GLU A 593 -18.38 -20.34 -5.30
CA GLU A 593 -19.33 -21.47 -5.26
C GLU A 593 -20.46 -21.35 -6.30
N ALA A 594 -20.68 -20.15 -6.83
CA ALA A 594 -21.76 -19.89 -7.79
C ALA A 594 -21.52 -20.56 -9.16
N ILE A 595 -20.27 -20.89 -9.48
CA ILE A 595 -19.87 -21.48 -10.75
C ILE A 595 -19.30 -22.89 -10.50
N ASN A 596 -19.77 -23.85 -11.30
CA ASN A 596 -19.29 -25.22 -11.25
C ASN A 596 -17.99 -25.37 -12.05
N TYR A 597 -16.85 -25.15 -11.40
CA TYR A 597 -15.54 -25.45 -11.98
C TYR A 597 -15.25 -26.96 -11.95
N ASP A 598 -14.55 -27.47 -12.96
CA ASP A 598 -14.04 -28.84 -12.94
C ASP A 598 -12.83 -28.94 -12.01
N LEU A 599 -12.90 -29.84 -11.03
CA LEU A 599 -11.87 -30.04 -10.02
C LEU A 599 -11.30 -31.45 -10.04
N LYS A 600 -11.59 -32.24 -11.08
CA LYS A 600 -11.17 -33.63 -11.17
C LYS A 600 -9.69 -33.81 -10.88
N GLU A 601 -8.83 -32.99 -11.47
CA GLU A 601 -7.37 -33.05 -11.28
C GLU A 601 -6.96 -32.86 -9.81
N PHE A 602 -7.58 -31.90 -9.09
CA PHE A 602 -7.28 -31.68 -7.67
C PHE A 602 -7.70 -32.88 -6.81
N TYR A 603 -8.82 -33.55 -7.15
CA TYR A 603 -9.22 -34.80 -6.48
C TYR A 603 -8.24 -35.93 -6.77
N THR A 604 -7.85 -36.12 -8.03
CA THR A 604 -6.88 -37.15 -8.43
C THR A 604 -5.55 -36.94 -7.71
N GLU A 605 -5.05 -35.71 -7.61
CA GLU A 605 -3.74 -35.47 -7.02
C GLU A 605 -3.73 -35.65 -5.51
N ILE A 606 -4.73 -35.17 -4.77
CA ILE A 606 -4.78 -35.48 -3.33
C ILE A 606 -4.95 -36.99 -3.10
N TYR A 607 -5.70 -37.69 -3.95
CA TYR A 607 -5.86 -39.14 -3.87
C TYR A 607 -4.51 -39.86 -4.03
N ASN A 608 -3.64 -39.40 -4.94
CA ASN A 608 -2.28 -39.89 -5.11
C ASN A 608 -1.36 -39.53 -3.94
N ILE A 609 -1.45 -38.29 -3.43
CA ILE A 609 -0.64 -37.81 -2.30
C ILE A 609 -0.87 -38.67 -1.05
N LEU A 610 -2.09 -39.15 -0.80
CA LEU A 610 -2.39 -40.00 0.37
C LEU A 610 -1.51 -41.25 0.45
N PHE A 611 -1.23 -41.91 -0.67
CA PHE A 611 -0.30 -43.04 -0.68
C PHE A 611 1.15 -42.61 -0.53
N LYS A 612 1.57 -41.49 -1.14
CA LYS A 612 2.93 -40.97 -0.96
C LYS A 612 3.19 -40.64 0.51
N ALA A 613 2.18 -40.08 1.19
CA ALA A 613 2.26 -39.69 2.59
C ALA A 613 2.52 -40.86 3.55
N THR A 614 2.16 -42.12 3.21
CA THR A 614 2.46 -43.28 4.08
C THR A 614 3.96 -43.55 4.24
N TYR A 615 4.77 -43.09 3.29
CA TYR A 615 6.22 -43.28 3.31
C TYR A 615 6.97 -42.11 3.97
N HIS A 616 6.26 -41.04 4.31
CA HIS A 616 6.84 -39.87 4.95
C HIS A 616 6.91 -40.09 6.47
N THR A 617 8.11 -40.27 7.01
CA THR A 617 8.30 -40.50 8.45
C THR A 617 8.13 -39.24 9.30
N LYS A 618 8.12 -38.06 8.67
CA LYS A 618 8.09 -36.72 9.29
C LYS A 618 6.75 -35.98 9.10
N VAL A 619 5.66 -36.70 8.84
CA VAL A 619 4.34 -36.10 8.52
C VAL A 619 3.81 -35.20 9.64
N GLU A 620 4.07 -35.56 10.90
CA GLU A 620 3.66 -34.80 12.09
C GLU A 620 4.73 -33.80 12.59
N GLU A 621 5.90 -33.73 11.96
CA GLU A 621 6.93 -32.74 12.33
C GLU A 621 6.54 -31.35 11.80
N LYS A 622 6.66 -30.35 12.68
CA LYS A 622 6.49 -28.94 12.31
C LYS A 622 7.78 -28.41 11.69
N PRO A 623 7.76 -27.85 10.47
CA PRO A 623 8.91 -27.17 9.90
C PRO A 623 9.21 -25.90 10.70
N GLU A 624 10.50 -25.55 10.87
CA GLU A 624 10.92 -24.36 11.66
C GLU A 624 10.31 -23.03 11.16
N ASN A 625 9.96 -22.96 9.87
CA ASN A 625 9.44 -21.74 9.22
C ASN A 625 7.95 -21.82 8.84
N GLN A 626 7.20 -22.85 9.26
CA GLN A 626 5.80 -23.03 8.86
C GLN A 626 4.93 -23.49 10.01
N ASP A 627 3.71 -22.94 10.08
CA ASP A 627 2.79 -23.17 11.20
C ASP A 627 2.10 -24.55 11.16
N MET A 628 1.98 -25.17 9.98
CA MET A 628 1.22 -26.40 9.75
C MET A 628 2.08 -27.63 9.45
N THR A 629 1.71 -28.74 10.09
CA THR A 629 2.23 -30.08 9.76
C THR A 629 1.67 -30.59 8.43
N GLU A 630 2.35 -31.54 7.80
CA GLU A 630 1.87 -32.17 6.55
C GLU A 630 0.53 -32.86 6.77
N SER A 631 0.38 -33.51 7.93
CA SER A 631 -0.87 -34.11 8.38
C SER A 631 -2.03 -33.13 8.47
N GLU A 632 -1.80 -31.97 9.09
CA GLU A 632 -2.82 -30.94 9.24
C GLU A 632 -3.20 -30.35 7.88
N MET A 633 -2.25 -30.21 6.96
CA MET A 633 -2.50 -29.74 5.60
C MET A 633 -3.37 -30.74 4.82
N ILE A 634 -3.04 -32.04 4.87
CA ILE A 634 -3.85 -33.09 4.25
C ILE A 634 -5.28 -33.03 4.80
N LEU A 635 -5.43 -33.05 6.12
CA LEU A 635 -6.76 -33.04 6.76
C LEU A 635 -7.54 -31.76 6.45
N ARG A 636 -6.91 -30.59 6.49
CA ARG A 636 -7.54 -29.31 6.11
C ARG A 636 -8.01 -29.35 4.66
N GLY A 637 -7.17 -29.81 3.73
CA GLY A 637 -7.53 -30.00 2.33
C GLY A 637 -8.76 -30.90 2.19
N LEU A 638 -8.76 -32.06 2.85
CA LEU A 638 -9.88 -33.00 2.82
C LEU A 638 -11.17 -32.42 3.42
N GLU A 639 -11.11 -31.68 4.52
CA GLU A 639 -12.27 -31.03 5.13
C GLU A 639 -12.85 -29.95 4.20
N LEU A 640 -12.01 -29.13 3.56
CA LEU A 640 -12.42 -28.14 2.57
C LEU A 640 -13.10 -28.79 1.36
N MET A 641 -12.54 -29.90 0.89
CA MET A 641 -13.05 -30.65 -0.27
C MET A 641 -14.41 -31.27 0.00
N PHE A 642 -14.55 -31.99 1.12
CA PHE A 642 -15.70 -32.87 1.33
C PHE A 642 -16.75 -32.32 2.29
N LEU A 643 -16.38 -31.51 3.29
CA LEU A 643 -17.35 -31.01 4.28
C LEU A 643 -18.01 -29.72 3.82
N LYS A 644 -17.25 -28.78 3.24
CA LYS A 644 -17.79 -27.49 2.79
C LYS A 644 -18.62 -27.56 1.51
N LYS A 645 -18.25 -28.42 0.54
CA LYS A 645 -19.02 -28.56 -0.70
C LYS A 645 -20.34 -29.30 -0.51
N ARG A 646 -21.37 -28.84 -1.23
CA ARG A 646 -22.74 -29.36 -1.11
C ARG A 646 -23.01 -30.63 -1.93
N GLN A 647 -22.36 -30.82 -3.07
CA GLN A 647 -22.63 -31.97 -3.94
C GLN A 647 -21.33 -32.57 -4.46
N ILE A 648 -21.08 -33.84 -4.13
CA ILE A 648 -19.91 -34.62 -4.56
C ILE A 648 -20.43 -36.00 -4.97
N PRO A 649 -19.94 -36.59 -6.07
CA PRO A 649 -20.31 -37.94 -6.46
C PRO A 649 -20.00 -38.95 -5.36
N VAL A 650 -20.91 -39.91 -5.16
CA VAL A 650 -20.81 -40.92 -4.08
C VAL A 650 -19.61 -41.81 -4.28
N ASP A 651 -19.36 -42.24 -5.52
CA ASP A 651 -18.23 -43.11 -5.84
C ASP A 651 -16.91 -42.42 -5.46
N ARG A 652 -16.81 -41.10 -5.68
CA ARG A 652 -15.64 -40.34 -5.26
C ARG A 652 -15.51 -40.33 -3.72
N LEU A 653 -16.59 -40.04 -3.00
CA LEU A 653 -16.60 -40.09 -1.53
C LEU A 653 -16.19 -41.48 -1.00
N ALA A 654 -16.78 -42.53 -1.55
CA ALA A 654 -16.51 -43.92 -1.19
C ALA A 654 -15.05 -44.32 -1.45
N ALA A 655 -14.49 -43.90 -2.60
CA ALA A 655 -13.08 -44.12 -2.93
C ALA A 655 -12.14 -43.48 -1.90
N PHE A 656 -12.42 -42.24 -1.51
CA PHE A 656 -11.63 -41.53 -0.50
C PHE A 656 -11.77 -42.16 0.88
N VAL A 657 -12.99 -42.50 1.33
CA VAL A 657 -13.22 -43.18 2.61
C VAL A 657 -12.45 -44.50 2.67
N LYS A 658 -12.49 -45.29 1.58
CA LYS A 658 -11.74 -46.55 1.50
C LYS A 658 -10.23 -46.32 1.50
N ARG A 659 -9.72 -45.33 0.76
CA ARG A 659 -8.29 -44.99 0.76
C ARG A 659 -7.82 -44.45 2.10
N PHE A 660 -8.61 -43.66 2.81
CA PHE A 660 -8.28 -43.20 4.17
C PHE A 660 -8.16 -44.38 5.14
N ALA A 661 -9.11 -45.31 5.10
CA ALA A 661 -9.09 -46.49 5.94
C ALA A 661 -7.82 -47.32 5.70
N LEU A 662 -7.37 -47.42 4.45
CA LEU A 662 -6.15 -48.13 4.07
C LEU A 662 -4.87 -47.38 4.46
N VAL A 663 -4.78 -46.08 4.14
CA VAL A 663 -3.60 -45.25 4.36
C VAL A 663 -3.35 -45.00 5.83
N ALA A 664 -4.39 -44.80 6.63
CA ALA A 664 -4.26 -44.54 8.05
C ALA A 664 -3.62 -45.73 8.81
N LEU A 665 -3.63 -46.96 8.28
CA LEU A 665 -2.97 -48.10 8.95
C LEU A 665 -1.45 -47.89 9.09
N ASN A 666 -0.87 -47.05 8.22
CA ASN A 666 0.55 -46.75 8.15
C ASN A 666 0.89 -45.37 8.73
N MET A 667 -0.07 -44.68 9.36
CA MET A 667 0.11 -43.32 9.91
C MET A 667 0.25 -43.33 11.44
N PRO A 668 0.86 -42.29 12.04
CA PRO A 668 0.91 -42.19 13.50
C PRO A 668 -0.47 -42.03 14.16
N THR A 669 -0.55 -42.25 15.48
CA THR A 669 -1.84 -42.37 16.18
C THR A 669 -2.74 -41.13 16.09
N LYS A 670 -2.15 -39.93 16.15
CA LYS A 670 -2.92 -38.68 16.12
C LYS A 670 -3.60 -38.48 14.77
N THR A 671 -2.85 -38.70 13.70
CA THR A 671 -3.36 -38.68 12.33
C THR A 671 -4.41 -39.77 12.08
N VAL A 672 -4.22 -40.98 12.60
CA VAL A 672 -5.24 -42.05 12.52
C VAL A 672 -6.56 -41.62 13.13
N LEU A 673 -6.54 -41.05 14.35
CA LEU A 673 -7.75 -40.57 15.01
C LEU A 673 -8.47 -39.50 14.18
N GLN A 674 -7.73 -38.57 13.61
CA GLN A 674 -8.30 -37.51 12.76
C GLN A 674 -8.89 -38.07 11.46
N CYS A 675 -8.24 -39.04 10.82
CA CYS A 675 -8.75 -39.73 9.64
C CYS A 675 -10.06 -40.49 9.95
N LEU A 676 -10.11 -41.24 11.06
CA LEU A 676 -11.32 -41.95 11.48
C LEU A 676 -12.48 -40.99 11.82
N HIS A 677 -12.18 -39.87 12.48
CA HIS A 677 -13.17 -38.82 12.76
C HIS A 677 -13.72 -38.20 11.47
N LEU A 678 -12.85 -37.94 10.49
CA LEU A 678 -13.28 -37.45 9.18
C LEU A 678 -14.16 -38.48 8.46
N MET A 679 -13.78 -39.76 8.47
CA MET A 679 -14.59 -40.84 7.91
C MET A 679 -15.98 -40.87 8.56
N GLN A 680 -16.08 -40.74 9.89
CA GLN A 680 -17.35 -40.69 10.60
C GLN A 680 -18.22 -39.52 10.14
N LYS A 681 -17.65 -38.32 10.03
CA LYS A 681 -18.36 -37.14 9.51
C LYS A 681 -18.86 -37.36 8.08
N LEU A 682 -18.08 -38.03 7.23
CA LEU A 682 -18.47 -38.30 5.83
C LEU A 682 -19.62 -39.30 5.74
N VAL A 683 -19.55 -40.39 6.50
CA VAL A 683 -20.64 -41.39 6.58
C VAL A 683 -21.93 -40.75 7.11
N GLN A 684 -21.83 -39.92 8.16
CA GLN A 684 -22.97 -39.17 8.69
C GLN A 684 -23.56 -38.16 7.68
N LYS A 685 -22.73 -37.63 6.77
CA LYS A 685 -23.15 -36.67 5.75
C LYS A 685 -23.87 -37.35 4.58
N ASP A 686 -23.45 -38.55 4.19
CA ASP A 686 -24.05 -39.32 3.08
C ASP A 686 -24.26 -40.80 3.46
N HIS A 687 -25.50 -41.14 3.83
CA HIS A 687 -25.92 -42.49 4.21
C HIS A 687 -25.66 -43.56 3.15
N ARG A 688 -25.46 -43.20 1.88
CA ARG A 688 -25.09 -44.19 0.84
C ARG A 688 -23.73 -44.83 1.10
N LEU A 689 -22.88 -44.20 1.92
CA LEU A 689 -21.59 -44.76 2.36
C LEU A 689 -21.75 -45.88 3.40
N ASP A 690 -22.92 -46.03 4.02
CA ASP A 690 -23.20 -47.13 4.99
C ASP A 690 -23.00 -48.51 4.34
N ALA A 691 -23.18 -48.60 3.02
CA ALA A 691 -22.94 -49.80 2.25
C ALA A 691 -21.48 -50.31 2.32
N LEU A 692 -20.51 -49.45 2.64
CA LEU A 692 -19.10 -49.83 2.84
C LEU A 692 -18.85 -50.48 4.21
N LEU A 693 -19.73 -50.26 5.18
CA LEU A 693 -19.61 -50.80 6.55
C LEU A 693 -20.22 -52.21 6.66
N GLN A 694 -21.05 -52.61 5.70
CA GLN A 694 -21.67 -53.92 5.65
C GLN A 694 -20.67 -54.96 5.09
N SER A 695 -20.49 -56.07 5.81
CA SER A 695 -19.58 -57.16 5.43
C SER A 695 -20.29 -58.35 4.77
N GLU A 696 -21.62 -58.40 4.80
CA GLU A 696 -22.40 -59.56 4.35
C GLU A 696 -22.76 -59.51 2.86
N ASP A 697 -23.02 -58.31 2.33
CA ASP A 697 -23.39 -58.13 0.91
C ASP A 697 -22.51 -57.05 0.26
N ARG A 698 -22.11 -57.28 -1.00
CA ARG A 698 -21.33 -56.30 -1.75
C ARG A 698 -22.30 -55.35 -2.43
N ALA A 699 -22.14 -54.06 -2.15
CA ALA A 699 -23.01 -53.01 -2.68
C ALA A 699 -22.94 -52.87 -4.21
N SER A 700 -21.84 -53.30 -4.84
CA SER A 700 -21.63 -53.25 -6.28
C SER A 700 -20.92 -54.49 -6.82
N ASN A 701 -21.21 -54.81 -8.08
CA ASN A 701 -20.54 -55.87 -8.84
C ASN A 701 -19.16 -55.39 -9.35
N GLY A 702 -18.24 -56.34 -9.55
CA GLY A 702 -16.89 -56.07 -10.06
C GLY A 702 -15.80 -56.14 -8.98
N VAL A 703 -14.58 -55.73 -9.33
CA VAL A 703 -13.40 -55.79 -8.45
C VAL A 703 -12.96 -54.37 -8.10
N TYR A 704 -12.69 -54.13 -6.81
CA TYR A 704 -12.10 -52.87 -6.34
C TYR A 704 -10.63 -52.80 -6.75
N ALA A 705 -10.20 -51.70 -7.36
CA ALA A 705 -8.83 -51.46 -7.79
C ALA A 705 -8.13 -50.45 -6.85
N PRO A 706 -7.44 -50.89 -5.77
CA PRO A 706 -6.88 -49.99 -4.76
C PRO A 706 -5.76 -49.08 -5.27
N LEU A 707 -4.96 -49.54 -6.23
CA LEU A 707 -3.76 -48.86 -6.74
C LEU A 707 -4.05 -47.87 -7.87
N LEU A 708 -5.30 -47.76 -8.32
CA LEU A 708 -5.66 -46.84 -9.40
C LEU A 708 -5.49 -45.38 -8.93
N SER A 709 -5.01 -44.51 -9.82
CA SER A 709 -4.82 -43.08 -9.52
C SER A 709 -6.11 -42.27 -9.59
N ASP A 710 -7.09 -42.69 -10.39
CA ASP A 710 -8.38 -42.00 -10.50
C ASP A 710 -9.39 -42.54 -9.46
N PRO A 711 -9.89 -41.72 -8.52
CA PRO A 711 -10.87 -42.15 -7.53
C PRO A 711 -12.21 -42.57 -8.14
N GLU A 712 -12.58 -42.06 -9.33
CA GLU A 712 -13.88 -42.36 -9.94
C GLU A 712 -13.94 -43.74 -10.58
N LEU A 713 -12.78 -44.27 -10.98
CA LEU A 713 -12.67 -45.51 -11.75
C LEU A 713 -12.30 -46.73 -10.89
N CYS A 714 -12.08 -46.56 -9.58
CA CYS A 714 -11.59 -47.62 -8.70
C CYS A 714 -12.65 -48.63 -8.23
N ASN A 715 -13.93 -48.37 -8.48
CA ASN A 715 -15.08 -49.18 -8.03
C ASN A 715 -15.09 -49.46 -6.50
N PRO A 716 -15.24 -48.42 -5.65
CA PRO A 716 -15.07 -48.53 -4.19
C PRO A 716 -16.15 -49.38 -3.52
N PHE A 717 -17.37 -49.40 -4.04
CA PHE A 717 -18.47 -50.25 -3.54
C PHE A 717 -18.29 -51.73 -3.88
N GLY A 718 -17.30 -52.07 -4.69
CA GLY A 718 -16.84 -53.44 -4.85
C GLY A 718 -16.14 -53.99 -3.59
N THR A 719 -15.95 -53.22 -2.52
CA THR A 719 -15.31 -53.72 -1.29
C THR A 719 -15.98 -53.12 -0.04
N SER A 720 -15.64 -53.67 1.13
CA SER A 720 -16.07 -53.18 2.44
C SER A 720 -14.88 -52.67 3.24
N LEU A 721 -15.11 -51.93 4.32
CA LEU A 721 -14.07 -51.34 5.19
C LEU A 721 -13.46 -52.38 6.15
N TYR A 722 -12.83 -53.42 5.61
CA TYR A 722 -12.15 -54.46 6.39
C TYR A 722 -11.05 -53.94 7.33
N GLU A 723 -10.48 -52.77 7.02
CA GLU A 723 -9.45 -52.13 7.84
C GLU A 723 -9.98 -51.75 9.24
N LEU A 724 -11.31 -51.53 9.38
CA LEU A 724 -11.93 -51.25 10.69
C LEU A 724 -11.72 -52.38 11.70
N PHE A 725 -11.68 -53.64 11.26
CA PHE A 725 -11.37 -54.77 12.14
C PHE A 725 -9.93 -54.74 12.67
N LEU A 726 -8.99 -54.18 11.89
CA LEU A 726 -7.62 -53.96 12.36
C LEU A 726 -7.57 -52.81 13.37
N TYR A 727 -8.29 -51.71 13.12
CA TYR A 727 -8.36 -50.59 14.06
C TYR A 727 -9.01 -50.96 15.41
N GLN A 728 -9.95 -51.90 15.43
CA GLN A 728 -10.51 -52.45 16.67
C GLN A 728 -9.46 -53.10 17.57
N ASN A 729 -8.34 -53.57 17.00
CA ASN A 729 -7.22 -54.20 17.69
C ASN A 729 -6.01 -53.27 17.82
N HIS A 730 -6.16 -51.97 17.52
CA HIS A 730 -5.09 -50.98 17.64
C HIS A 730 -4.64 -50.82 19.10
N TYR A 731 -3.36 -50.45 19.33
CA TYR A 731 -2.82 -50.34 20.70
C TYR A 731 -3.44 -49.17 21.51
N ASP A 732 -3.76 -48.05 20.87
CA ASP A 732 -4.43 -46.91 21.51
C ASP A 732 -5.94 -47.18 21.75
N PRO A 733 -6.45 -47.07 22.99
CA PRO A 733 -7.87 -47.22 23.30
C PRO A 733 -8.80 -46.26 22.57
N ASN A 734 -8.36 -45.04 22.27
CA ASN A 734 -9.20 -44.04 21.59
C ASN A 734 -9.50 -44.48 20.15
N VAL A 735 -8.49 -44.99 19.45
CA VAL A 735 -8.63 -45.53 18.08
C VAL A 735 -9.60 -46.71 18.07
N ARG A 736 -9.46 -47.63 19.04
CA ARG A 736 -10.39 -48.77 19.18
C ARG A 736 -11.83 -48.34 19.41
N THR A 737 -12.02 -47.30 20.23
CA THR A 737 -13.36 -46.80 20.57
C THR A 737 -14.01 -46.17 19.33
N MET A 738 -13.30 -45.29 18.62
CA MET A 738 -13.77 -44.68 17.37
C MET A 738 -14.09 -45.72 16.29
N ALA A 739 -13.25 -46.75 16.14
CA ALA A 739 -13.49 -47.83 15.18
C ALA A 739 -14.74 -48.65 15.51
N LYS A 740 -15.01 -48.88 16.82
CA LYS A 740 -16.24 -49.52 17.27
C LYS A 740 -17.46 -48.63 17.03
N GLU A 741 -17.35 -47.33 17.31
CA GLU A 741 -18.43 -46.37 17.06
C GLU A 741 -18.84 -46.34 15.58
N LEU A 742 -17.85 -46.26 14.68
CA LEU A 742 -18.07 -46.31 13.22
C LEU A 742 -18.81 -47.58 12.78
N LEU A 743 -18.45 -48.75 13.31
CA LEU A 743 -19.15 -50.00 13.01
C LEU A 743 -20.53 -50.07 13.66
N SER A 744 -20.70 -49.50 14.85
CA SER A 744 -21.98 -49.47 15.56
C SER A 744 -22.98 -48.45 15.02
N THR A 745 -22.55 -47.53 14.15
CA THR A 745 -23.44 -46.54 13.53
C THR A 745 -24.50 -47.21 12.63
N ASN A 746 -24.32 -48.51 12.34
CA ASN A 746 -25.22 -49.37 11.57
C ASN A 746 -25.99 -50.42 12.40
N GLN A 747 -26.03 -50.32 13.74
CA GLN A 747 -26.94 -51.15 14.57
C GLN A 747 -28.18 -50.40 15.02
#